data_AF-A0A562GFG1-F1
#
_entry.id   AF-A0A562GFG1-F1
#
_cell.length_a   1.000
_cell.length_b   1.000
_cell.length_c   1.000
_cell.angle_alpha   90.00
_cell.angle_beta   90.00
_cell.angle_gamma   90.00
#
_symmetry.space_group_name_H-M   'P 1'
#
loop_
_entity.id
_entity.type
_entity.pdbx_description
1 polymer ?
#
loop_
_entity_poly.entity_id
_entity_poly.type
_entity_poly.pdbx_seq_one_letter_code
_entity_poly.pdbx_strand_id
1 'polypeptide(L)'
;MIHQKMVEFERKYSHLTVISDKWYKKELKIESMQSFDIPVRDDAGEYNEEWYRARLMYGLVMSETIPSGVIGLELRFKKGSVGSTNIEPDVVIFKNSNWFKQYINYVNDNRDRAIFGNILMVGEGKKNTDTKGMVSAAYNQIFPVMQMAQRKKNEEPIVFGFYFDSKHDILLFKLKGLRSLERYFDISSDDLFSMRDSVNSFPTYDVMSNLVTGEKKIPEKDPSKLHYEELEAISDETFNDLITLLKQKALTTGIQGISDTQQRLITESVSLKMYDEECLRIGVYPTTKFYYLENETLRTFRDRFQAELINAARLAGQSTTQYSDNDYKFIKEIVRAFQYFNLSGAHGTSFNQAVFNNFGDNNIKSDLNQWFTPIPMMKSIVGMVNPKPNEIVYDPTGGIFDFLTMSFLNAFGKSMVDQAEHRLYGSEINPETANLGKLNLSINGDTKATNIFCMDSANSKLLDLSGLSDDDKGKVNRIQKFIPFNSETGEGFTFSEDDTTWVYHHPQIVNPIPVFQADVIETNPPFGEGQAYSKDEIPVELYSLASGGSEETTKNKIDKGIIFLENTYRCLKPGGKMAIVLSNSLMSKNETIYVREWLLTKVRIVAVIDFPQKSFADVDIATTVIIAYKPKDELERNLYLSEGADYEYFSKKIEEDMIGYTKSDSKKKKAKKFNPVFMVSQAFEHINLNFINPSEIVSKEELRFVFTNLKYQEPEIQEKIRLYEGKNRKEFFSKNFELKNEETGAKFVIHEKITSMVKEFKYWLIELKVKEPAIYNKFLTHNGAMWFGKLYQEYMD
;
A
#
# COMPACT_ATOMS: atom_id res chain seq x y z
N MET A 1 -25.33 4.61 0.12
CA MET A 1 -26.63 5.08 -0.46
C MET A 1 -27.77 4.95 0.54
N ILE A 2 -27.96 3.81 1.22
CA ILE A 2 -29.00 3.58 2.24
C ILE A 2 -28.97 4.66 3.33
N HIS A 3 -27.78 4.98 3.87
CA HIS A 3 -27.64 6.01 4.90
C HIS A 3 -28.15 7.39 4.44
N GLN A 4 -27.87 7.80 3.21
CA GLN A 4 -28.37 9.07 2.66
C GLN A 4 -29.89 9.09 2.58
N LYS A 5 -30.52 7.96 2.23
CA LYS A 5 -31.98 7.81 2.19
C LYS A 5 -32.61 7.79 3.58
N MET A 6 -31.93 7.24 4.59
CA MET A 6 -32.36 7.36 5.99
C MET A 6 -32.35 8.82 6.47
N VAL A 7 -31.31 9.60 6.12
CA VAL A 7 -31.25 11.03 6.43
C VAL A 7 -32.32 11.82 5.66
N GLU A 8 -32.61 11.44 4.42
CA GLU A 8 -33.71 11.99 3.63
C GLU A 8 -35.07 11.74 4.32
N PHE A 9 -35.31 10.52 4.82
CA PHE A 9 -36.50 10.18 5.59
C PHE A 9 -36.67 11.09 6.82
N GLU A 10 -35.61 11.25 7.62
CA GLU A 10 -35.66 12.06 8.84
C GLU A 10 -36.00 13.52 8.54
N ARG A 11 -35.53 14.07 7.42
CA ARG A 11 -35.88 15.43 6.99
C ARG A 11 -37.31 15.52 6.45
N LYS A 12 -37.70 14.55 5.61
CA LYS A 12 -38.99 14.57 4.90
C LYS A 12 -40.17 14.32 5.85
N TYR A 13 -40.00 13.42 6.81
CA TYR A 13 -41.08 12.93 7.66
C TYR A 13 -40.96 13.39 9.14
N SER A 14 -40.10 14.36 9.45
CA SER A 14 -39.94 14.92 10.82
C SER A 14 -41.23 15.44 11.45
N HIS A 15 -42.21 15.79 10.62
CA HIS A 15 -43.52 16.31 11.02
C HIS A 15 -44.56 15.22 11.32
N LEU A 16 -44.28 13.95 11.02
CA LEU A 16 -45.21 12.87 11.32
C LEU A 16 -45.37 12.72 12.83
N THR A 17 -46.62 12.56 13.26
CA THR A 17 -46.96 12.23 14.66
C THR A 17 -47.27 10.75 14.81
N VAL A 18 -47.63 10.07 13.71
CA VAL A 18 -48.09 8.68 13.68
C VAL A 18 -47.60 8.00 12.41
N ILE A 19 -47.25 6.71 12.50
CA ILE A 19 -47.01 5.81 11.37
C ILE A 19 -47.96 4.62 11.47
N SER A 20 -48.52 4.20 10.33
CA SER A 20 -49.48 3.09 10.23
C SER A 20 -49.25 2.22 9.01
N ASP A 21 -49.95 1.10 8.93
CA ASP A 21 -49.98 0.21 7.77
C ASP A 21 -50.29 0.96 6.46
N LYS A 22 -51.22 1.92 6.51
CA LYS A 22 -51.57 2.79 5.38
C LYS A 22 -50.38 3.63 4.93
N TRP A 23 -49.55 4.10 5.86
CA TRP A 23 -48.34 4.85 5.53
C TRP A 23 -47.33 3.95 4.80
N TYR A 24 -47.03 2.76 5.34
CA TYR A 24 -46.14 1.80 4.68
C TYR A 24 -46.62 1.42 3.28
N LYS A 25 -47.92 1.16 3.13
CA LYS A 25 -48.52 0.79 1.85
C LYS A 25 -48.47 1.92 0.83
N LYS A 26 -48.74 3.16 1.27
CA LYS A 26 -48.77 4.34 0.39
C LYS A 26 -47.36 4.80 -0.01
N GLU A 27 -46.46 4.95 0.96
CA GLU A 27 -45.15 5.56 0.75
C GLU A 27 -44.09 4.55 0.31
N LEU A 28 -44.14 3.32 0.84
CA LEU A 28 -43.12 2.29 0.59
C LEU A 28 -43.64 1.10 -0.23
N LYS A 29 -44.95 0.96 -0.43
CA LYS A 29 -45.57 -0.24 -1.04
C LYS A 29 -45.18 -1.54 -0.33
N ILE A 30 -45.08 -1.48 1.01
CA ILE A 30 -44.80 -2.61 1.90
C ILE A 30 -46.11 -3.05 2.55
N GLU A 31 -46.33 -4.36 2.70
CA GLU A 31 -47.46 -4.90 3.46
C GLU A 31 -47.07 -5.08 4.94
N SER A 32 -47.90 -4.54 5.84
CA SER A 32 -47.73 -4.64 7.30
C SER A 32 -48.94 -5.34 7.91
N MET A 33 -48.71 -6.21 8.91
CA MET A 33 -49.80 -6.85 9.68
C MET A 33 -50.28 -6.00 10.86
N GLN A 34 -49.68 -4.82 11.04
CA GLN A 34 -50.09 -3.83 12.02
C GLN A 34 -51.49 -3.28 11.69
N SER A 35 -52.36 -3.18 12.69
CA SER A 35 -53.77 -2.83 12.50
C SER A 35 -54.18 -1.49 13.11
N PHE A 36 -53.22 -0.69 13.60
CA PHE A 36 -53.48 0.57 14.29
C PHE A 36 -52.35 1.59 14.10
N ASP A 37 -52.75 2.86 14.22
CA ASP A 37 -51.90 4.04 14.21
C ASP A 37 -50.96 4.06 15.43
N ILE A 38 -49.63 4.00 15.21
CA ILE A 38 -48.65 4.06 16.29
C ILE A 38 -48.02 5.46 16.35
N PRO A 39 -48.06 6.14 17.51
CA PRO A 39 -47.33 7.39 17.72
C PRO A 39 -45.84 7.19 17.41
N VAL A 40 -45.19 8.13 16.73
CA VAL A 40 -43.74 7.99 16.42
C VAL A 40 -42.83 8.39 17.57
N ARG A 41 -43.39 8.99 18.63
CA ARG A 41 -42.67 9.41 19.84
C ARG A 41 -43.29 8.75 21.05
N ASP A 42 -42.45 8.45 22.04
CA ASP A 42 -42.88 7.95 23.34
C ASP A 42 -43.34 9.09 24.27
N ASP A 43 -43.75 8.73 25.49
CA ASP A 43 -44.21 9.68 26.52
C ASP A 43 -43.12 10.69 26.93
N ALA A 44 -41.84 10.40 26.67
CA ALA A 44 -40.72 11.30 26.90
C ALA A 44 -40.45 12.26 25.73
N GLY A 45 -41.22 12.16 24.64
CA GLY A 45 -41.07 12.97 23.43
C GLY A 45 -39.96 12.48 22.48
N GLU A 46 -39.35 11.34 22.75
CA GLU A 46 -38.26 10.77 21.96
C GLU A 46 -38.79 9.78 20.92
N TYR A 47 -38.14 9.68 19.75
CA TYR A 47 -38.60 8.76 18.70
C TYR A 47 -38.60 7.30 19.18
N ASN A 48 -39.62 6.53 18.81
CA ASN A 48 -39.80 5.13 19.24
C ASN A 48 -39.33 4.11 18.18
N GLU A 49 -39.52 2.82 18.46
CA GLU A 49 -39.10 1.71 17.60
C GLU A 49 -39.74 1.77 16.20
N GLU A 50 -41.00 2.20 16.13
CA GLU A 50 -41.73 2.35 14.87
C GLU A 50 -41.09 3.40 13.95
N TRP A 51 -40.62 4.52 14.52
CA TRP A 51 -39.87 5.52 13.76
C TRP A 51 -38.57 4.95 13.16
N TYR A 52 -37.81 4.20 13.97
CA TYR A 52 -36.54 3.64 13.52
C TYR A 52 -36.74 2.54 12.47
N ARG A 53 -37.81 1.75 12.58
CA ARG A 53 -38.21 0.76 11.57
C ARG A 53 -38.57 1.43 10.25
N ALA A 54 -39.44 2.44 10.28
CA ALA A 54 -39.83 3.20 9.10
C ALA A 54 -38.62 3.87 8.41
N ARG A 55 -37.70 4.43 9.20
CA ARG A 55 -36.45 5.02 8.70
C ARG A 55 -35.61 4.00 7.93
N LEU A 56 -35.40 2.80 8.49
CA LEU A 56 -34.61 1.76 7.84
C LEU A 56 -35.31 1.23 6.58
N MET A 57 -36.63 0.97 6.65
CA MET A 57 -37.40 0.48 5.49
C MET A 57 -37.41 1.49 4.34
N TYR A 58 -37.57 2.77 4.65
CA TYR A 58 -37.42 3.84 3.65
C TYR A 58 -36.02 3.83 3.04
N GLY A 59 -34.99 3.71 3.88
CA GLY A 59 -33.61 3.58 3.47
C GLY A 59 -33.40 2.47 2.44
N LEU A 60 -33.85 1.25 2.75
CA LEU A 60 -33.66 0.05 1.93
C LEU A 60 -34.45 0.07 0.61
N VAL A 61 -35.69 0.58 0.63
CA VAL A 61 -36.56 0.61 -0.56
C VAL A 61 -36.14 1.74 -1.50
N MET A 62 -35.86 2.93 -0.96
CA MET A 62 -35.54 4.11 -1.79
C MET A 62 -34.09 4.12 -2.29
N SER A 63 -33.25 3.24 -1.75
CA SER A 63 -31.93 2.92 -2.32
C SER A 63 -31.97 1.75 -3.29
N GLU A 64 -33.15 1.18 -3.57
CA GLU A 64 -33.32 -0.01 -4.42
C GLU A 64 -32.54 -1.24 -3.92
N THR A 65 -32.12 -1.25 -2.65
CA THR A 65 -31.38 -2.37 -2.07
C THR A 65 -32.28 -3.58 -1.86
N ILE A 66 -33.54 -3.34 -1.43
CA ILE A 66 -34.55 -4.37 -1.23
C ILE A 66 -35.86 -3.95 -1.92
N PRO A 67 -36.40 -4.77 -2.85
CA PRO A 67 -37.71 -4.51 -3.44
C PRO A 67 -38.81 -4.52 -2.38
N SER A 68 -39.74 -3.55 -2.44
CA SER A 68 -40.79 -3.45 -1.42
C SER A 68 -41.72 -4.67 -1.36
N GLY A 69 -41.96 -5.33 -2.50
CA GLY A 69 -42.88 -6.46 -2.62
C GLY A 69 -42.43 -7.74 -1.89
N VAL A 70 -41.19 -7.77 -1.40
CA VAL A 70 -40.64 -8.91 -0.65
C VAL A 70 -40.44 -8.62 0.84
N ILE A 71 -40.90 -7.46 1.33
CA ILE A 71 -40.79 -7.08 2.73
C ILE A 71 -42.15 -7.31 3.40
N GLY A 72 -42.15 -8.01 4.54
CA GLY A 72 -43.28 -8.11 5.46
C GLY A 72 -42.92 -7.56 6.83
N LEU A 73 -43.82 -6.79 7.42
CA LEU A 73 -43.65 -6.19 8.74
C LEU A 73 -44.60 -6.82 9.77
N GLU A 74 -44.14 -6.93 11.01
CA GLU A 74 -44.94 -7.35 12.18
C GLU A 74 -45.56 -8.74 12.03
N LEU A 75 -44.77 -9.71 11.54
CA LEU A 75 -45.24 -11.07 11.35
C LEU A 75 -45.20 -11.87 12.65
N ARG A 76 -46.14 -12.78 12.84
CA ARG A 76 -46.27 -13.59 14.06
C ARG A 76 -46.13 -15.08 13.76
N PHE A 77 -45.17 -15.73 14.41
CA PHE A 77 -44.89 -17.16 14.30
C PHE A 77 -45.09 -17.88 15.64
N LYS A 78 -45.76 -19.05 15.63
CA LYS A 78 -45.95 -19.89 16.82
C LYS A 78 -44.66 -20.62 17.20
N LYS A 79 -44.24 -20.49 18.47
CA LYS A 79 -43.11 -21.22 19.02
C LYS A 79 -43.54 -22.65 19.40
N GLY A 80 -42.71 -23.64 19.07
CA GLY A 80 -43.11 -25.06 18.94
C GLY A 80 -43.58 -25.80 20.20
N SER A 81 -43.48 -25.20 21.39
CA SER A 81 -43.93 -25.77 22.66
C SER A 81 -45.27 -25.16 23.11
N VAL A 82 -46.20 -26.00 23.55
CA VAL A 82 -47.49 -25.57 24.11
C VAL A 82 -47.23 -24.63 25.29
N GLY A 83 -47.74 -23.39 25.22
CA GLY A 83 -47.56 -22.35 26.25
C GLY A 83 -46.38 -21.40 26.04
N SER A 84 -45.60 -21.54 24.97
CA SER A 84 -44.51 -20.59 24.65
C SER A 84 -45.01 -19.34 23.93
N THR A 85 -44.45 -18.17 24.28
CA THR A 85 -44.77 -16.88 23.65
C THR A 85 -44.47 -16.93 22.15
N ASN A 86 -45.31 -16.30 21.34
CA ASN A 86 -45.08 -16.19 19.90
C ASN A 86 -43.79 -15.42 19.61
N ILE A 87 -43.21 -15.73 18.46
CA ILE A 87 -42.06 -15.02 17.89
C ILE A 87 -42.63 -13.96 16.94
N GLU A 88 -42.28 -12.71 17.17
CA GLU A 88 -42.87 -11.53 16.52
C GLU A 88 -41.75 -10.63 16.00
N PRO A 89 -41.03 -11.03 14.93
CA PRO A 89 -40.01 -10.19 14.33
C PRO A 89 -40.62 -8.94 13.69
N ASP A 90 -39.96 -7.82 13.90
CA ASP A 90 -40.33 -6.54 13.31
C ASP A 90 -40.33 -6.57 11.77
N VAL A 91 -39.32 -7.21 11.18
CA VAL A 91 -39.09 -7.21 9.74
C VAL A 91 -38.75 -8.62 9.26
N VAL A 92 -39.37 -9.05 8.17
CA VAL A 92 -39.00 -10.28 7.45
C VAL A 92 -38.89 -9.97 5.96
N ILE A 93 -37.75 -10.31 5.37
CA ILE A 93 -37.50 -10.19 3.93
C ILE A 93 -37.58 -11.59 3.32
N PHE A 94 -38.27 -11.72 2.21
CA PHE A 94 -38.59 -12.98 1.55
C PHE A 94 -37.89 -13.14 0.20
N LYS A 95 -37.80 -14.37 -0.32
CA LYS A 95 -37.20 -14.68 -1.63
C LYS A 95 -38.11 -14.35 -2.82
N ASN A 96 -39.39 -14.09 -2.58
CA ASN A 96 -40.36 -13.70 -3.60
C ASN A 96 -41.62 -13.09 -2.97
N SER A 97 -42.40 -12.40 -3.80
CA SER A 97 -43.64 -11.72 -3.41
C SER A 97 -44.82 -12.64 -3.06
N ASN A 98 -44.71 -13.96 -3.25
CA ASN A 98 -45.76 -14.91 -2.85
C ASN A 98 -45.80 -15.14 -1.32
N TRP A 99 -44.88 -14.53 -0.56
CA TRP A 99 -44.79 -14.66 0.89
C TRP A 99 -46.10 -14.31 1.60
N PHE A 100 -46.83 -13.30 1.13
CA PHE A 100 -48.05 -12.84 1.79
C PHE A 100 -49.13 -13.93 1.77
N LYS A 101 -49.34 -14.57 0.62
CA LYS A 101 -50.25 -15.71 0.49
C LYS A 101 -49.82 -16.89 1.36
N GLN A 102 -48.51 -17.19 1.40
CA GLN A 102 -47.96 -18.25 2.25
C GLN A 102 -48.13 -17.94 3.74
N TYR A 103 -48.03 -16.67 4.14
CA TYR A 103 -48.25 -16.23 5.52
C TYR A 103 -49.71 -16.43 5.93
N ILE A 104 -50.67 -16.01 5.09
CA ILE A 104 -52.10 -16.22 5.35
C ILE A 104 -52.44 -17.71 5.48
N ASN A 105 -51.85 -18.56 4.63
CA ASN A 105 -52.01 -20.01 4.75
C ASN A 105 -51.49 -20.53 6.10
N TYR A 106 -50.29 -20.10 6.53
CA TYR A 106 -49.69 -20.48 7.81
C TYR A 106 -50.53 -20.02 9.01
N VAL A 107 -51.08 -18.80 8.96
CA VAL A 107 -51.94 -18.26 10.02
C VAL A 107 -53.22 -19.09 10.16
N ASN A 108 -53.81 -19.52 9.03
CA ASN A 108 -55.00 -20.36 9.01
C ASN A 108 -54.72 -21.82 9.42
N ASP A 109 -53.61 -22.40 8.95
CA ASP A 109 -53.14 -23.73 9.31
C ASP A 109 -51.63 -23.71 9.60
N ASN A 110 -51.27 -23.79 10.88
CA ASN A 110 -49.87 -23.74 11.33
C ASN A 110 -49.03 -24.97 10.92
N ARG A 111 -49.65 -25.98 10.29
CA ARG A 111 -48.96 -27.10 9.64
C ARG A 111 -48.42 -26.72 8.26
N ASP A 112 -48.98 -25.69 7.61
CA ASP A 112 -48.45 -25.16 6.36
C ASP A 112 -47.19 -24.32 6.64
N ARG A 113 -46.04 -24.99 6.56
CA ARG A 113 -44.71 -24.39 6.79
C ARG A 113 -44.06 -23.89 5.48
N ALA A 114 -44.83 -23.64 4.43
CA ALA A 114 -44.29 -23.18 3.15
C ALA A 114 -43.54 -21.84 3.29
N ILE A 115 -44.08 -20.92 4.10
CA ILE A 115 -43.52 -19.58 4.32
C ILE A 115 -42.06 -19.59 4.80
N PHE A 116 -41.70 -20.51 5.69
CA PHE A 116 -40.35 -20.54 6.27
C PHE A 116 -39.28 -20.81 5.21
N GLY A 117 -39.60 -21.55 4.15
CA GLY A 117 -38.66 -21.74 3.03
C GLY A 117 -38.50 -20.52 2.13
N ASN A 118 -39.36 -19.52 2.29
CA ASN A 118 -39.32 -18.26 1.56
C ASN A 118 -38.63 -17.15 2.37
N ILE A 119 -38.30 -17.36 3.64
CA ILE A 119 -37.60 -16.36 4.45
C ILE A 119 -36.15 -16.27 3.96
N LEU A 120 -35.68 -15.03 3.77
CA LEU A 120 -34.33 -14.69 3.36
C LEU A 120 -33.58 -14.00 4.50
N MET A 121 -34.24 -13.05 5.17
CA MET A 121 -33.67 -12.28 6.25
C MET A 121 -34.72 -11.92 7.29
N VAL A 122 -34.31 -11.83 8.56
CA VAL A 122 -35.18 -11.44 9.68
C VAL A 122 -34.52 -10.36 10.52
N GLY A 123 -35.30 -9.35 10.89
CA GLY A 123 -34.84 -8.16 11.60
C GLY A 123 -35.65 -7.88 12.85
N GLU A 124 -34.98 -7.34 13.87
CA GLU A 124 -35.59 -6.88 15.12
C GLU A 124 -35.04 -5.52 15.51
N GLY A 125 -35.93 -4.60 15.89
CA GLY A 125 -35.61 -3.27 16.36
C GLY A 125 -35.85 -3.11 17.86
N LYS A 126 -34.93 -2.47 18.60
CA LYS A 126 -35.22 -2.03 19.98
C LYS A 126 -34.63 -0.68 20.34
N LYS A 127 -35.39 0.18 21.02
CA LYS A 127 -34.92 1.50 21.44
C LYS A 127 -34.01 1.44 22.68
N ASN A 128 -32.90 2.19 22.64
CA ASN A 128 -32.00 2.45 23.78
C ASN A 128 -31.56 1.19 24.55
N THR A 129 -31.12 0.19 23.81
CA THR A 129 -30.91 -1.14 24.36
C THR A 129 -29.47 -1.33 24.83
N ASP A 130 -29.30 -1.83 26.06
CA ASP A 130 -28.02 -2.33 26.54
C ASP A 130 -27.66 -3.67 25.86
N THR A 131 -26.44 -4.15 26.08
CA THR A 131 -25.99 -5.44 25.49
C THR A 131 -26.95 -6.59 25.82
N LYS A 132 -27.59 -6.59 27.00
CA LYS A 132 -28.55 -7.63 27.41
C LYS A 132 -29.80 -7.64 26.55
N GLY A 133 -30.38 -6.47 26.28
CA GLY A 133 -31.56 -6.42 25.43
C GLY A 133 -31.25 -6.72 23.96
N MET A 134 -30.04 -6.38 23.48
CA MET A 134 -29.57 -6.78 22.14
C MET A 134 -29.43 -8.30 22.02
N VAL A 135 -28.85 -8.95 23.03
CA VAL A 135 -28.78 -10.42 23.12
C VAL A 135 -30.17 -11.03 23.16
N SER A 136 -31.09 -10.45 23.93
CA SER A 136 -32.48 -10.92 23.97
C SER A 136 -33.17 -10.81 22.62
N ALA A 137 -33.04 -9.69 21.91
CA ALA A 137 -33.61 -9.51 20.58
C ALA A 137 -33.06 -10.56 19.60
N ALA A 138 -31.74 -10.73 19.58
CA ALA A 138 -31.07 -11.68 18.71
C ALA A 138 -31.47 -13.14 18.98
N TYR A 139 -31.49 -13.59 20.24
CA TYR A 139 -31.73 -15.00 20.55
C TYR A 139 -33.21 -15.37 20.77
N ASN A 140 -34.08 -14.42 21.09
CA ASN A 140 -35.50 -14.70 21.32
C ASN A 140 -36.39 -14.44 20.10
N GLN A 141 -36.01 -13.51 19.20
CA GLN A 141 -36.80 -13.16 18.01
C GLN A 141 -36.10 -13.57 16.71
N ILE A 142 -34.86 -13.11 16.48
CA ILE A 142 -34.14 -13.35 15.21
C ILE A 142 -33.76 -14.83 15.06
N PHE A 143 -32.98 -15.38 16.00
CA PHE A 143 -32.41 -16.73 15.93
C PHE A 143 -33.46 -17.85 15.74
N PRO A 144 -34.60 -17.86 16.46
CA PRO A 144 -35.61 -18.89 16.28
C PRO A 144 -36.24 -18.88 14.87
N VAL A 145 -36.47 -17.70 14.28
CA VAL A 145 -37.00 -17.59 12.91
C VAL A 145 -35.98 -18.11 11.90
N MET A 146 -34.70 -17.77 12.08
CA MET A 146 -33.62 -18.29 11.23
C MET A 146 -33.55 -19.83 11.30
N GLN A 147 -33.68 -20.41 12.50
CA GLN A 147 -33.73 -21.87 12.67
C GLN A 147 -34.95 -22.50 11.98
N MET A 148 -36.13 -21.88 12.06
CA MET A 148 -37.34 -22.37 11.39
C MET A 148 -37.24 -22.29 9.86
N ALA A 149 -36.55 -21.29 9.34
CA ALA A 149 -36.30 -21.10 7.91
C ALA A 149 -35.32 -22.13 7.33
N GLN A 150 -34.43 -22.70 8.14
CA GLN A 150 -33.46 -23.70 7.70
C GLN A 150 -34.07 -25.12 7.64
N ARG A 151 -34.39 -25.58 6.43
CA ARG A 151 -35.19 -26.80 6.18
C ARG A 151 -34.48 -28.16 6.37
N LYS A 152 -33.14 -28.25 6.27
CA LYS A 152 -32.40 -29.53 6.45
C LYS A 152 -31.11 -29.32 7.26
N LYS A 153 -30.73 -30.33 8.06
CA LYS A 153 -29.46 -30.36 8.83
C LYS A 153 -28.20 -30.30 7.94
N ASN A 154 -28.30 -30.64 6.66
CA ASN A 154 -27.19 -30.83 5.72
C ASN A 154 -27.30 -29.98 4.43
N GLU A 155 -28.24 -29.04 4.34
CA GLU A 155 -28.27 -28.03 3.27
C GLU A 155 -28.13 -26.67 3.93
N GLU A 156 -27.32 -25.78 3.36
CA GLU A 156 -27.13 -24.41 3.85
C GLU A 156 -28.02 -23.43 3.06
N PRO A 157 -29.29 -23.20 3.44
CA PRO A 157 -29.91 -21.93 3.12
C PRO A 157 -29.30 -20.88 4.04
N ILE A 158 -28.60 -19.90 3.47
CA ILE A 158 -28.03 -18.79 4.22
C ILE A 158 -29.16 -17.82 4.59
N VAL A 159 -29.76 -18.02 5.77
CA VAL A 159 -30.74 -17.07 6.31
C VAL A 159 -29.98 -16.02 7.12
N PHE A 160 -30.25 -14.74 6.85
CA PHE A 160 -29.58 -13.62 7.52
C PHE A 160 -30.42 -13.06 8.66
N GLY A 161 -29.76 -12.54 9.69
CA GLY A 161 -30.37 -11.83 10.79
C GLY A 161 -29.86 -10.40 10.84
N PHE A 162 -30.69 -9.44 11.25
CA PHE A 162 -30.20 -8.09 11.54
C PHE A 162 -30.86 -7.45 12.75
N TYR A 163 -30.11 -6.60 13.44
CA TYR A 163 -30.62 -5.80 14.54
C TYR A 163 -30.42 -4.31 14.24
N PHE A 164 -31.44 -3.51 14.53
CA PHE A 164 -31.42 -2.06 14.34
C PHE A 164 -31.99 -1.33 15.56
N ASP A 165 -31.65 -0.05 15.71
CA ASP A 165 -32.14 0.79 16.81
C ASP A 165 -32.05 2.28 16.44
N SER A 166 -31.89 3.15 17.44
CA SER A 166 -31.75 4.59 17.25
C SER A 166 -30.49 4.96 16.46
N LYS A 167 -29.45 4.11 16.45
CA LYS A 167 -28.22 4.36 15.69
C LYS A 167 -28.45 4.11 14.19
N HIS A 168 -27.61 4.74 13.36
CA HIS A 168 -27.65 4.55 11.91
C HIS A 168 -27.08 3.20 11.49
N ASP A 169 -26.11 2.68 12.25
CA ASP A 169 -25.45 1.41 11.99
C ASP A 169 -26.18 0.24 12.66
N ILE A 170 -26.08 -0.93 12.04
CA ILE A 170 -26.85 -2.14 12.39
C ILE A 170 -25.93 -3.24 12.92
N LEU A 171 -26.50 -4.38 13.31
CA LEU A 171 -25.75 -5.63 13.46
C LEU A 171 -26.27 -6.64 12.46
N LEU A 172 -25.37 -7.33 11.76
CA LEU A 172 -25.69 -8.40 10.82
C LEU A 172 -25.21 -9.75 11.36
N PHE A 173 -26.09 -10.74 11.29
CA PHE A 173 -25.88 -12.08 11.79
C PHE A 173 -26.09 -13.13 10.69
N LYS A 174 -25.39 -14.25 10.82
CA LYS A 174 -25.64 -15.49 10.08
C LYS A 174 -25.67 -16.67 11.05
N LEU A 175 -26.22 -17.80 10.60
CA LEU A 175 -26.27 -19.04 11.38
C LEU A 175 -24.96 -19.82 11.26
N LYS A 176 -24.35 -20.17 12.39
CA LYS A 176 -23.27 -21.16 12.47
C LYS A 176 -23.87 -22.54 12.72
N GLY A 177 -24.33 -23.17 11.63
CA GLY A 177 -25.24 -24.32 11.72
C GLY A 177 -26.52 -23.98 12.50
N LEU A 178 -27.21 -24.99 13.03
CA LEU A 178 -28.48 -24.77 13.76
C LEU A 178 -28.30 -24.39 15.24
N ARG A 179 -27.09 -24.04 15.70
CA ARG A 179 -26.78 -23.98 17.15
C ARG A 179 -26.42 -22.59 17.69
N SER A 180 -25.91 -21.68 16.86
CA SER A 180 -25.51 -20.35 17.33
C SER A 180 -25.54 -19.31 16.21
N LEU A 181 -25.59 -18.03 16.59
CA LEU A 181 -25.36 -16.89 15.71
C LEU A 181 -23.86 -16.60 15.59
N GLU A 182 -23.45 -16.11 14.44
CA GLU A 182 -22.14 -15.50 14.19
C GLU A 182 -22.31 -14.20 13.41
N ARG A 183 -21.29 -13.32 13.42
CA ARG A 183 -21.31 -12.07 12.65
C ARG A 183 -21.25 -12.36 11.16
N TYR A 184 -21.95 -11.54 10.36
CA TYR A 184 -21.91 -11.66 8.91
C TYR A 184 -20.51 -11.34 8.35
N PHE A 185 -19.94 -10.20 8.73
CA PHE A 185 -18.54 -9.84 8.46
C PHE A 185 -17.68 -10.39 9.59
N ASP A 186 -16.90 -11.43 9.32
CA ASP A 186 -16.10 -12.17 10.32
C ASP A 186 -14.92 -11.31 10.81
N ILE A 187 -15.18 -10.46 11.81
CA ILE A 187 -14.14 -9.73 12.54
C ILE A 187 -13.78 -10.58 13.76
N SER A 188 -12.50 -10.84 13.97
CA SER A 188 -11.90 -11.74 14.97
C SER A 188 -12.15 -11.39 16.45
N SER A 189 -13.30 -10.81 16.80
CA SER A 189 -13.73 -10.51 18.17
C SER A 189 -14.69 -11.60 18.66
N ASP A 190 -14.40 -12.17 19.83
CA ASP A 190 -15.28 -13.13 20.53
C ASP A 190 -16.64 -12.51 20.98
N ASP A 191 -16.91 -11.23 20.68
CA ASP A 191 -18.12 -10.51 21.11
C ASP A 191 -19.03 -10.09 19.93
N LEU A 192 -20.14 -10.83 19.78
CA LEU A 192 -21.22 -10.67 18.79
C LEU A 192 -21.88 -9.27 18.76
N PHE A 193 -21.78 -8.47 19.82
CA PHE A 193 -22.55 -7.23 19.97
C PHE A 193 -21.69 -5.97 20.15
N SER A 194 -20.36 -6.13 20.15
CA SER A 194 -19.40 -5.03 20.41
C SER A 194 -19.24 -4.04 19.26
N MET A 195 -19.23 -4.51 18.01
CA MET A 195 -19.03 -3.70 16.81
C MET A 195 -20.27 -3.70 15.89
N ARG A 196 -20.61 -2.52 15.37
CA ARG A 196 -21.73 -2.32 14.42
C ARG A 196 -21.25 -2.30 12.99
N ASP A 197 -22.10 -2.81 12.11
CA ASP A 197 -21.88 -2.80 10.68
C ASP A 197 -22.50 -1.53 10.10
N SER A 198 -21.76 -0.87 9.22
CA SER A 198 -22.29 0.23 8.43
C SER A 198 -23.58 -0.22 7.74
N VAL A 199 -24.64 0.57 7.82
CA VAL A 199 -25.90 0.24 7.13
C VAL A 199 -25.75 0.19 5.61
N ASN A 200 -24.71 0.82 5.05
CA ASN A 200 -24.39 0.70 3.62
C ASN A 200 -23.81 -0.68 3.26
N SER A 201 -23.42 -1.48 4.24
CA SER A 201 -22.97 -2.86 4.07
C SER A 201 -24.13 -3.87 4.12
N PHE A 202 -25.39 -3.40 4.17
CA PHE A 202 -26.56 -4.26 4.08
C PHE A 202 -26.53 -5.00 2.72
N PRO A 203 -26.60 -6.34 2.69
CA PRO A 203 -26.51 -7.09 1.45
C PRO A 203 -27.69 -6.79 0.52
N THR A 204 -27.44 -6.68 -0.79
CA THR A 204 -28.51 -6.42 -1.76
C THR A 204 -29.41 -7.64 -1.92
N TYR A 205 -30.65 -7.42 -2.38
CA TYR A 205 -31.59 -8.51 -2.64
C TYR A 205 -31.02 -9.58 -3.58
N ASP A 206 -30.31 -9.18 -4.63
CA ASP A 206 -29.71 -10.09 -5.60
C ASP A 206 -28.59 -10.93 -4.98
N VAL A 207 -27.69 -10.31 -4.20
CA VAL A 207 -26.63 -11.01 -3.47
C VAL A 207 -27.24 -12.05 -2.52
N MET A 208 -28.24 -11.67 -1.75
CA MET A 208 -28.90 -12.59 -0.82
C MET A 208 -29.66 -13.70 -1.55
N SER A 209 -30.38 -13.39 -2.63
CA SER A 209 -31.11 -14.38 -3.43
C SER A 209 -30.15 -15.42 -4.02
N ASN A 210 -29.03 -14.97 -4.60
CA ASN A 210 -28.00 -15.82 -5.21
C ASN A 210 -27.34 -16.75 -4.19
N LEU A 211 -27.11 -16.28 -2.96
CA LEU A 211 -26.54 -17.06 -1.87
C LEU A 211 -27.49 -18.18 -1.37
N VAL A 212 -28.80 -18.03 -1.57
CA VAL A 212 -29.81 -18.92 -0.96
C VAL A 212 -30.47 -19.89 -1.94
N THR A 213 -30.48 -19.58 -3.23
CA THR A 213 -31.01 -20.50 -4.25
C THR A 213 -30.02 -21.60 -4.61
N GLY A 214 -28.71 -21.43 -4.39
CA GLY A 214 -27.67 -22.36 -4.86
C GLY A 214 -27.57 -22.47 -6.39
N GLU A 215 -28.62 -22.05 -7.09
CA GLU A 215 -28.59 -21.53 -8.43
C GLU A 215 -27.72 -20.27 -8.39
N LYS A 216 -26.44 -20.44 -8.73
CA LYS A 216 -25.82 -19.44 -9.57
C LYS A 216 -26.81 -19.20 -10.70
N LYS A 217 -27.55 -18.09 -10.66
CA LYS A 217 -27.95 -17.46 -11.91
C LYS A 217 -26.64 -17.12 -12.60
N ILE A 218 -26.11 -18.09 -13.33
CA ILE A 218 -25.58 -17.83 -14.66
C ILE A 218 -26.58 -16.82 -15.22
N PRO A 219 -26.20 -15.56 -15.46
CA PRO A 219 -27.09 -14.63 -16.13
C PRO A 219 -27.80 -15.37 -17.25
N GLU A 220 -29.14 -15.35 -17.28
CA GLU A 220 -29.91 -16.00 -18.38
C GLU A 220 -29.53 -15.44 -19.76
N LYS A 221 -28.70 -14.40 -19.78
CA LYS A 221 -28.02 -13.87 -20.95
C LYS A 221 -26.88 -14.78 -21.40
N ASP A 222 -26.97 -15.15 -22.67
CA ASP A 222 -25.88 -15.68 -23.48
C ASP A 222 -24.56 -14.92 -23.20
N PRO A 223 -23.53 -15.59 -22.68
CA PRO A 223 -22.30 -14.94 -22.27
C PRO A 223 -21.54 -14.32 -23.44
N SER A 224 -21.81 -14.71 -24.69
CA SER A 224 -21.22 -14.07 -25.87
C SER A 224 -21.74 -12.65 -26.16
N LYS A 225 -22.80 -12.24 -25.45
CA LYS A 225 -23.51 -10.97 -25.66
C LYS A 225 -23.35 -9.97 -24.53
N LEU A 226 -22.52 -10.26 -23.53
CA LEU A 226 -22.34 -9.38 -22.39
C LEU A 226 -21.52 -8.13 -22.76
N HIS A 227 -22.05 -6.98 -22.39
CA HIS A 227 -21.36 -5.69 -22.41
C HIS A 227 -20.62 -5.41 -21.08
N TYR A 228 -19.72 -4.42 -21.06
CA TYR A 228 -18.90 -4.12 -19.86
C TYR A 228 -19.76 -3.84 -18.62
N GLU A 229 -20.82 -3.06 -18.77
CA GLU A 229 -21.72 -2.64 -17.69
C GLU A 229 -22.57 -3.80 -17.14
N GLU A 230 -22.62 -4.92 -17.86
CA GLU A 230 -23.41 -6.10 -17.51
C GLU A 230 -22.57 -7.15 -16.76
N LEU A 231 -21.26 -6.92 -16.62
CA LEU A 231 -20.35 -7.78 -15.86
C LEU A 231 -20.40 -7.39 -14.37
N GLU A 232 -20.51 -8.39 -13.49
CA GLU A 232 -20.59 -8.18 -12.04
C GLU A 232 -19.20 -7.98 -11.43
N ALA A 233 -18.98 -6.91 -10.67
CA ALA A 233 -17.72 -6.72 -9.95
C ALA A 233 -17.46 -7.88 -8.98
N ILE A 234 -16.30 -8.53 -9.11
CA ILE A 234 -15.97 -9.68 -8.25
C ILE A 234 -15.60 -9.22 -6.83
N SER A 235 -16.12 -9.91 -5.81
CA SER A 235 -15.66 -9.72 -4.43
C SER A 235 -14.44 -10.58 -4.12
N ASP A 236 -13.65 -10.19 -3.12
CA ASP A 236 -12.48 -10.95 -2.67
C ASP A 236 -12.83 -12.36 -2.20
N GLU A 237 -13.97 -12.53 -1.51
CA GLU A 237 -14.47 -13.84 -1.09
C GLU A 237 -14.85 -14.69 -2.29
N THR A 238 -15.61 -14.12 -3.22
CA THR A 238 -16.05 -14.81 -4.45
C THR A 238 -14.86 -15.27 -5.28
N PHE A 239 -13.83 -14.42 -5.38
CA PHE A 239 -12.59 -14.77 -6.05
C PHE A 239 -11.90 -15.97 -5.39
N ASN A 240 -11.71 -15.92 -4.07
CA ASN A 240 -11.08 -17.00 -3.32
C ASN A 240 -11.86 -18.32 -3.41
N ASP A 241 -13.19 -18.25 -3.39
CA ASP A 241 -14.07 -19.42 -3.53
C ASP A 241 -13.97 -20.03 -4.94
N LEU A 242 -14.00 -19.19 -5.99
CA LEU A 242 -13.84 -19.64 -7.37
C LEU A 242 -12.46 -20.28 -7.59
N ILE A 243 -11.42 -19.70 -7.02
CA ILE A 243 -10.09 -20.26 -7.08
C ILE A 243 -9.99 -21.58 -6.32
N THR A 244 -10.57 -21.66 -5.12
CA THR A 244 -10.62 -22.93 -4.37
C THR A 244 -11.37 -24.01 -5.14
N LEU A 245 -12.46 -23.66 -5.81
CA LEU A 245 -13.22 -24.57 -6.66
C LEU A 245 -12.41 -25.02 -7.88
N LEU A 246 -11.70 -24.10 -8.55
CA LEU A 246 -10.82 -24.43 -9.68
C LEU A 246 -9.67 -25.34 -9.24
N LYS A 247 -9.10 -25.12 -8.06
CA LYS A 247 -8.11 -26.00 -7.43
C LYS A 247 -8.69 -27.39 -7.20
N GLN A 248 -9.89 -27.51 -6.64
CA GLN A 248 -10.54 -28.81 -6.43
C GLN A 248 -10.83 -29.53 -7.75
N LYS A 249 -11.30 -28.81 -8.77
CA LYS A 249 -11.51 -29.37 -10.12
C LYS A 249 -10.21 -29.83 -10.76
N ALA A 250 -9.11 -29.10 -10.56
CA ALA A 250 -7.78 -29.50 -11.01
C ALA A 250 -7.30 -30.81 -10.35
N LEU A 251 -7.69 -31.10 -9.11
CA LEU A 251 -7.33 -32.34 -8.39
C LEU A 251 -8.07 -33.57 -8.91
N THR A 252 -9.21 -33.41 -9.60
CA THR A 252 -9.95 -34.54 -10.18
C THR A 252 -9.24 -35.22 -11.35
N THR A 253 -8.07 -34.70 -11.77
CA THR A 253 -7.17 -35.34 -12.75
C THR A 253 -6.05 -36.17 -12.12
N GLY A 254 -6.05 -36.39 -10.80
CA GLY A 254 -5.18 -37.39 -10.15
C GLY A 254 -3.79 -36.91 -9.72
N ILE A 255 -3.61 -35.61 -9.42
CA ILE A 255 -2.34 -35.05 -8.91
C ILE A 255 -2.60 -34.32 -7.59
N GLN A 256 -1.71 -34.45 -6.60
CA GLN A 256 -1.75 -33.64 -5.38
C GLN A 256 -1.20 -32.24 -5.66
N GLY A 257 -2.06 -31.23 -5.57
CA GLY A 257 -1.71 -29.82 -5.79
C GLY A 257 -1.89 -29.37 -7.24
N ILE A 258 -1.83 -28.05 -7.45
CA ILE A 258 -1.82 -27.45 -8.78
C ILE A 258 -0.41 -27.59 -9.34
N SER A 259 -0.22 -28.21 -10.51
CA SER A 259 1.09 -28.19 -11.16
C SER A 259 1.46 -26.77 -11.63
N ASP A 260 2.76 -26.48 -11.80
CA ASP A 260 3.23 -25.20 -12.33
C ASP A 260 2.53 -24.85 -13.66
N THR A 261 2.27 -25.87 -14.47
CA THR A 261 1.46 -25.75 -15.70
C THR A 261 0.06 -25.22 -15.42
N GLN A 262 -0.67 -25.79 -14.45
CA GLN A 262 -2.03 -25.35 -14.15
C GLN A 262 -2.07 -23.94 -13.52
N GLN A 263 -1.07 -23.55 -12.72
CA GLN A 263 -0.96 -22.19 -12.19
C GLN A 263 -0.72 -21.17 -13.31
N ARG A 264 0.16 -21.52 -14.25
CA ARG A 264 0.39 -20.74 -15.47
C ARG A 264 -0.90 -20.57 -16.27
N LEU A 265 -1.66 -21.65 -16.47
CA LEU A 265 -2.93 -21.59 -17.23
C LEU A 265 -3.96 -20.66 -16.58
N ILE A 266 -4.07 -20.66 -15.24
CA ILE A 266 -4.96 -19.72 -14.55
C ILE A 266 -4.46 -18.29 -14.73
N THR A 267 -3.17 -18.04 -14.53
CA THR A 267 -2.57 -16.69 -14.65
C THR A 267 -2.75 -16.12 -16.07
N GLU A 268 -2.46 -16.91 -17.10
CA GLU A 268 -2.63 -16.51 -18.50
C GLU A 268 -4.12 -16.27 -18.83
N SER A 269 -5.03 -17.11 -18.35
CA SER A 269 -6.47 -16.95 -18.59
C SER A 269 -7.05 -15.72 -17.87
N VAL A 270 -6.65 -15.48 -16.62
CA VAL A 270 -7.07 -14.30 -15.86
C VAL A 270 -6.54 -13.03 -16.51
N SER A 271 -5.28 -13.03 -16.98
CA SER A 271 -4.72 -11.90 -17.73
C SER A 271 -5.49 -11.63 -19.03
N LEU A 272 -5.89 -12.69 -19.75
CA LEU A 272 -6.71 -12.56 -20.95
C LEU A 272 -8.11 -12.02 -20.64
N LYS A 273 -8.74 -12.45 -19.53
CA LYS A 273 -10.02 -11.89 -19.07
C LYS A 273 -9.92 -10.38 -18.85
N MET A 274 -8.85 -9.93 -18.22
CA MET A 274 -8.64 -8.50 -17.96
C MET A 274 -8.44 -7.69 -19.24
N TYR A 275 -7.68 -8.24 -20.19
CA TYR A 275 -7.53 -7.64 -21.51
C TYR A 275 -8.87 -7.53 -22.25
N ASP A 276 -9.70 -8.57 -22.19
CA ASP A 276 -11.04 -8.56 -22.76
C ASP A 276 -11.96 -7.51 -22.12
N GLU A 277 -11.98 -7.43 -20.79
CA GLU A 277 -12.70 -6.41 -20.03
C GLU A 277 -12.30 -5.00 -20.43
N GLU A 278 -11.00 -4.76 -20.61
CA GLU A 278 -10.50 -3.46 -21.03
C GLU A 278 -10.97 -3.12 -22.45
N CYS A 279 -10.87 -4.06 -23.39
CA CYS A 279 -11.35 -3.87 -24.76
C CYS A 279 -12.85 -3.54 -24.80
N LEU A 280 -13.65 -4.09 -23.87
CA LEU A 280 -15.05 -3.70 -23.71
C LEU A 280 -15.19 -2.28 -23.17
N ARG A 281 -14.44 -1.94 -22.11
CA ARG A 281 -14.47 -0.61 -21.47
C ARG A 281 -14.14 0.52 -22.44
N ILE A 282 -13.12 0.34 -23.28
CA ILE A 282 -12.70 1.34 -24.28
C ILE A 282 -13.47 1.25 -25.60
N GLY A 283 -14.45 0.34 -25.70
CA GLY A 283 -15.32 0.18 -26.87
C GLY A 283 -14.65 -0.45 -28.10
N VAL A 284 -13.47 -1.06 -27.94
CA VAL A 284 -12.82 -1.85 -29.02
C VAL A 284 -13.63 -3.11 -29.31
N TYR A 285 -14.14 -3.77 -28.26
CA TYR A 285 -15.07 -4.87 -28.38
C TYR A 285 -16.48 -4.41 -28.00
N PRO A 286 -17.50 -4.76 -28.80
CA PRO A 286 -18.88 -4.50 -28.42
C PRO A 286 -19.36 -5.46 -27.32
N THR A 287 -18.87 -6.71 -27.32
CA THR A 287 -19.25 -7.76 -26.36
C THR A 287 -18.05 -8.65 -26.03
N THR A 288 -18.05 -9.25 -24.84
CA THR A 288 -16.94 -10.07 -24.31
C THR A 288 -16.54 -11.19 -25.28
N LYS A 289 -15.23 -11.42 -25.39
CA LYS A 289 -14.61 -12.57 -26.06
C LYS A 289 -14.21 -13.66 -25.06
N PHE A 290 -14.16 -13.32 -23.77
CA PHE A 290 -13.88 -14.24 -22.68
C PHE A 290 -15.15 -14.98 -22.19
N TYR A 291 -15.61 -15.94 -22.99
CA TYR A 291 -16.77 -16.76 -22.64
C TYR A 291 -16.65 -18.22 -23.09
N TYR A 292 -17.47 -19.09 -22.52
CA TYR A 292 -17.72 -20.44 -23.01
C TYR A 292 -19.23 -20.67 -23.18
N LEU A 293 -19.64 -21.33 -24.27
CA LEU A 293 -21.04 -21.71 -24.51
C LEU A 293 -21.22 -23.21 -24.28
N GLU A 294 -22.27 -23.61 -23.57
CA GLU A 294 -22.49 -25.03 -23.21
C GLU A 294 -22.70 -25.96 -24.40
N ASN A 295 -23.19 -25.42 -25.51
CA ASN A 295 -23.40 -26.14 -26.77
C ASN A 295 -22.19 -26.06 -27.71
N GLU A 296 -21.10 -25.37 -27.33
CA GLU A 296 -19.88 -25.24 -28.12
C GLU A 296 -18.96 -26.44 -27.92
N THR A 297 -18.40 -26.95 -29.03
CA THR A 297 -17.39 -28.02 -29.00
C THR A 297 -16.06 -27.53 -28.46
N LEU A 298 -15.23 -28.44 -27.94
CA LEU A 298 -13.88 -28.07 -27.45
C LEU A 298 -13.00 -27.47 -28.55
N ARG A 299 -13.16 -27.93 -29.81
CA ARG A 299 -12.40 -27.44 -30.96
C ARG A 299 -12.74 -25.98 -31.29
N THR A 300 -14.02 -25.65 -31.37
CA THR A 300 -14.48 -24.28 -31.64
C THR A 300 -14.06 -23.31 -30.52
N PHE A 301 -14.16 -23.76 -29.26
CA PHE A 301 -13.69 -22.97 -28.13
C PHE A 301 -12.18 -22.70 -28.21
N ARG A 302 -11.39 -23.74 -28.51
CA ARG A 302 -9.93 -23.64 -28.70
C ARG A 302 -9.57 -22.62 -29.77
N ASP A 303 -10.17 -22.73 -30.96
CA ASP A 303 -9.85 -21.85 -32.08
C ASP A 303 -10.14 -20.38 -31.72
N ARG A 304 -11.26 -20.12 -31.05
CA ARG A 304 -11.65 -18.78 -30.58
C ARG A 304 -10.73 -18.25 -29.47
N PHE A 305 -10.47 -19.05 -28.44
CA PHE A 305 -9.60 -18.66 -27.32
C PHE A 305 -8.18 -18.38 -27.81
N GLN A 306 -7.66 -19.20 -28.72
CA GLN A 306 -6.31 -19.04 -29.27
C GLN A 306 -6.21 -17.79 -30.17
N ALA A 307 -7.26 -17.46 -30.93
CA ALA A 307 -7.31 -16.20 -31.67
C ALA A 307 -7.25 -14.98 -30.74
N GLU A 308 -7.97 -15.02 -29.63
CA GLU A 308 -7.97 -13.93 -28.64
C GLU A 308 -6.61 -13.79 -27.95
N LEU A 309 -5.98 -14.92 -27.62
CA LEU A 309 -4.62 -14.96 -27.09
C LEU A 309 -3.61 -14.33 -28.08
N ILE A 310 -3.75 -14.60 -29.38
CA ILE A 310 -2.91 -13.99 -30.44
C ILE A 310 -3.14 -12.47 -30.49
N ASN A 311 -4.39 -12.01 -30.41
CA ASN A 311 -4.69 -10.57 -30.41
C ASN A 311 -4.07 -9.86 -29.21
N ALA A 312 -4.26 -10.42 -28.01
CA ALA A 312 -3.67 -9.91 -26.78
C ALA A 312 -2.13 -9.90 -26.84
N ALA A 313 -1.52 -11.00 -27.29
CA ALA A 313 -0.07 -11.13 -27.41
C ALA A 313 0.52 -10.16 -28.45
N ARG A 314 -0.17 -9.93 -29.57
CA ARG A 314 0.26 -9.00 -30.63
C ARG A 314 0.31 -7.56 -30.13
N LEU A 315 -0.66 -7.14 -29.33
CA LEU A 315 -0.66 -5.80 -28.73
C LEU A 315 0.33 -5.67 -27.58
N ALA A 316 0.58 -6.77 -26.85
CA ALA A 316 1.57 -6.84 -25.79
C ALA A 316 3.01 -7.05 -26.29
N GLY A 317 3.23 -7.28 -27.59
CA GLY A 317 4.56 -7.57 -28.16
C GLY A 317 5.16 -8.90 -27.69
N GLN A 318 4.33 -9.89 -27.35
CA GLN A 318 4.75 -11.17 -26.77
C GLN A 318 4.55 -12.35 -27.74
N SER A 319 5.29 -13.44 -27.51
CA SER A 319 5.10 -14.72 -28.22
C SER A 319 3.93 -15.50 -27.63
N THR A 320 3.17 -16.20 -28.48
CA THR A 320 2.02 -17.01 -28.07
C THR A 320 2.40 -18.42 -27.66
N THR A 321 1.81 -18.91 -26.57
CA THR A 321 1.94 -20.30 -26.09
C THR A 321 0.97 -21.22 -26.85
N GLN A 322 1.40 -22.44 -27.20
CA GLN A 322 0.49 -23.51 -27.64
C GLN A 322 0.09 -24.40 -26.47
N TYR A 323 -1.20 -24.68 -26.34
CA TYR A 323 -1.78 -25.50 -25.28
C TYR A 323 -2.17 -26.89 -25.77
N SER A 324 -2.07 -27.88 -24.89
CA SER A 324 -2.57 -29.24 -25.14
C SER A 324 -4.10 -29.31 -25.02
N ASP A 325 -4.69 -30.41 -25.49
CA ASP A 325 -6.15 -30.61 -25.36
C ASP A 325 -6.62 -30.72 -23.90
N ASN A 326 -5.75 -31.20 -22.99
CA ASN A 326 -6.07 -31.25 -21.56
C ASN A 326 -6.00 -29.87 -20.91
N ASP A 327 -5.07 -29.01 -21.37
CA ASP A 327 -4.99 -27.62 -20.93
C ASP A 327 -6.27 -26.86 -21.32
N TYR A 328 -6.76 -27.04 -22.56
CA TYR A 328 -8.00 -26.40 -23.00
C TYR A 328 -9.25 -26.85 -22.21
N LYS A 329 -9.29 -28.09 -21.72
CA LYS A 329 -10.36 -28.53 -20.81
C LYS A 329 -10.33 -27.77 -19.49
N PHE A 330 -9.13 -27.49 -18.97
CA PHE A 330 -8.98 -26.73 -17.73
C PHE A 330 -9.22 -25.22 -17.95
N ILE A 331 -8.68 -24.65 -19.03
CA ILE A 331 -8.97 -23.26 -19.46
C ILE A 331 -10.47 -23.05 -19.59
N LYS A 332 -11.20 -24.00 -20.19
CA LYS A 332 -12.67 -23.95 -20.26
C LYS A 332 -13.30 -23.78 -18.87
N GLU A 333 -12.86 -24.52 -17.86
CA GLU A 333 -13.38 -24.39 -16.50
C GLU A 333 -13.05 -23.03 -15.87
N ILE A 334 -11.86 -22.49 -16.15
CA ILE A 334 -11.45 -21.14 -15.73
C ILE A 334 -12.36 -20.08 -16.38
N VAL A 335 -12.56 -20.17 -17.70
CA VAL A 335 -13.45 -19.26 -18.44
C VAL A 335 -14.87 -19.30 -17.87
N ARG A 336 -15.40 -20.50 -17.64
CA ARG A 336 -16.73 -20.68 -17.02
C ARG A 336 -16.83 -20.07 -15.62
N ALA A 337 -15.73 -20.06 -14.86
CA ALA A 337 -15.70 -19.48 -13.52
C ALA A 337 -15.76 -17.94 -13.55
N PHE A 338 -15.08 -17.30 -14.52
CA PHE A 338 -14.87 -15.86 -14.54
C PHE A 338 -15.67 -15.08 -15.60
N GLN A 339 -16.34 -15.74 -16.54
CA GLN A 339 -16.97 -15.08 -17.70
C GLN A 339 -18.03 -14.02 -17.36
N TYR A 340 -18.71 -14.13 -16.22
CA TYR A 340 -19.75 -13.17 -15.79
C TYR A 340 -19.25 -12.05 -14.88
N PHE A 341 -18.00 -12.15 -14.45
CA PHE A 341 -17.42 -11.19 -13.52
C PHE A 341 -16.60 -10.14 -14.26
N ASN A 342 -16.50 -8.97 -13.65
CA ASN A 342 -15.56 -7.92 -13.94
C ASN A 342 -14.47 -7.97 -12.86
N LEU A 343 -13.25 -8.35 -13.25
CA LEU A 343 -12.08 -8.38 -12.38
C LEU A 343 -11.51 -6.99 -12.12
N SER A 344 -11.56 -6.08 -13.11
CA SER A 344 -11.14 -4.68 -12.95
C SER A 344 -12.00 -3.89 -11.95
N GLY A 345 -13.23 -4.34 -11.71
CA GLY A 345 -14.17 -3.80 -10.73
C GLY A 345 -13.91 -4.26 -9.29
N ALA A 346 -12.96 -5.17 -9.04
CA ALA A 346 -12.69 -5.70 -7.71
C ALA A 346 -12.27 -4.61 -6.71
N HIS A 347 -12.81 -4.69 -5.49
CA HIS A 347 -12.57 -3.71 -4.42
C HIS A 347 -11.70 -4.31 -3.30
N GLY A 348 -10.42 -3.93 -3.23
CA GLY A 348 -9.60 -4.14 -2.03
C GLY A 348 -8.15 -4.53 -2.31
N THR A 349 -7.22 -4.09 -1.45
CA THR A 349 -5.81 -4.55 -1.47
C THR A 349 -5.65 -6.03 -1.11
N SER A 350 -6.68 -6.63 -0.51
CA SER A 350 -6.79 -8.05 -0.20
C SER A 350 -6.96 -8.91 -1.46
N PHE A 351 -7.57 -8.39 -2.53
CA PHE A 351 -7.64 -9.06 -3.82
C PHE A 351 -6.25 -9.32 -4.42
N ASN A 352 -5.37 -8.32 -4.40
CA ASN A 352 -4.00 -8.45 -4.90
C ASN A 352 -3.22 -9.52 -4.14
N GLN A 353 -3.38 -9.53 -2.81
CA GLN A 353 -2.82 -10.58 -1.97
C GLN A 353 -3.47 -11.94 -2.23
N ALA A 354 -4.77 -12.00 -2.50
CA ALA A 354 -5.46 -13.23 -2.85
C ALA A 354 -4.95 -13.78 -4.20
N VAL A 355 -4.82 -12.93 -5.22
CA VAL A 355 -4.22 -13.27 -6.52
C VAL A 355 -2.81 -13.82 -6.31
N PHE A 356 -1.96 -13.07 -5.60
CA PHE A 356 -0.59 -13.49 -5.30
C PHE A 356 -0.51 -14.81 -4.52
N ASN A 357 -1.25 -14.91 -3.40
CA ASN A 357 -1.29 -16.10 -2.54
C ASN A 357 -1.85 -17.32 -3.27
N ASN A 358 -2.68 -17.11 -4.30
CA ASN A 358 -3.27 -18.20 -5.04
C ASN A 358 -2.50 -18.61 -6.29
N PHE A 359 -1.79 -17.68 -6.97
CA PHE A 359 -1.15 -17.94 -8.27
C PHE A 359 0.38 -17.82 -8.32
N GLY A 360 1.04 -17.32 -7.28
CA GLY A 360 2.50 -17.46 -7.20
C GLY A 360 2.89 -18.94 -7.06
N ASP A 361 3.89 -19.42 -7.81
CA ASP A 361 4.51 -20.73 -7.55
C ASP A 361 4.94 -20.80 -6.07
N ASN A 362 4.93 -21.98 -5.45
CA ASN A 362 5.42 -22.15 -4.08
C ASN A 362 6.91 -21.76 -3.96
N ASN A 363 7.73 -21.94 -5.00
CA ASN A 363 9.11 -21.45 -5.02
C ASN A 363 9.15 -19.92 -5.15
N ILE A 364 8.35 -19.37 -6.07
CA ILE A 364 8.17 -17.92 -6.22
C ILE A 364 7.61 -17.29 -4.93
N LYS A 365 6.72 -17.97 -4.20
CA LYS A 365 6.18 -17.53 -2.91
C LYS A 365 7.19 -17.68 -1.80
N SER A 366 8.02 -18.73 -1.77
CA SER A 366 9.09 -18.82 -0.77
C SER A 366 10.17 -17.78 -1.00
N ASP A 367 10.47 -17.47 -2.26
CA ASP A 367 11.44 -16.45 -2.65
C ASP A 367 10.86 -15.04 -2.47
N LEU A 368 9.63 -14.78 -2.89
CA LEU A 368 8.95 -13.49 -2.68
C LEU A 368 8.45 -13.28 -1.25
N ASN A 369 8.24 -14.33 -0.43
CA ASN A 369 8.09 -14.17 1.02
C ASN A 369 9.38 -13.64 1.67
N GLN A 370 10.54 -13.76 0.99
CA GLN A 370 11.79 -13.08 1.37
C GLN A 370 11.82 -11.62 0.89
N TRP A 371 10.83 -11.14 0.13
CA TRP A 371 10.76 -9.78 -0.44
C TRP A 371 9.43 -9.04 -0.18
N PHE A 372 8.48 -9.66 0.52
CA PHE A 372 7.12 -9.17 0.70
C PHE A 372 7.02 -7.98 1.67
N THR A 373 6.75 -6.79 1.16
CA THR A 373 6.57 -5.58 1.98
C THR A 373 5.16 -5.50 2.60
N PRO A 374 4.99 -5.53 3.94
CA PRO A 374 3.69 -5.32 4.58
C PRO A 374 2.94 -4.06 4.11
N ILE A 375 1.63 -4.20 3.84
CA ILE A 375 0.75 -3.11 3.37
C ILE A 375 0.82 -1.84 4.26
N PRO A 376 0.74 -1.91 5.61
CA PRO A 376 0.75 -0.70 6.44
C PRO A 376 2.04 0.11 6.28
N MET A 377 3.17 -0.60 6.14
CA MET A 377 4.47 0.01 5.97
C MET A 377 4.60 0.63 4.57
N MET A 378 4.21 -0.09 3.54
CA MET A 378 4.16 0.42 2.17
C MET A 378 3.30 1.68 2.07
N LYS A 379 2.09 1.68 2.64
CA LYS A 379 1.21 2.86 2.71
C LYS A 379 1.88 4.05 3.40
N SER A 380 2.64 3.79 4.47
CA SER A 380 3.35 4.83 5.21
C SER A 380 4.49 5.41 4.37
N ILE A 381 5.30 4.57 3.73
CA ILE A 381 6.41 4.97 2.86
C ILE A 381 5.87 5.79 1.68
N VAL A 382 4.89 5.26 0.94
CA VAL A 382 4.26 5.97 -0.19
C VAL A 382 3.61 7.28 0.26
N GLY A 383 2.96 7.29 1.43
CA GLY A 383 2.40 8.51 2.00
C GLY A 383 3.44 9.59 2.30
N MET A 384 4.65 9.20 2.73
CA MET A 384 5.76 10.12 2.98
C MET A 384 6.40 10.64 1.69
N VAL A 385 6.59 9.79 0.68
CA VAL A 385 7.11 10.18 -0.65
C VAL A 385 6.10 11.03 -1.42
N ASN A 386 4.81 10.74 -1.25
CA ASN A 386 3.68 11.48 -1.76
C ASN A 386 3.76 11.72 -3.29
N PRO A 387 3.75 10.64 -4.10
CA PRO A 387 3.78 10.73 -5.57
C PRO A 387 2.57 11.52 -6.09
N LYS A 388 2.78 12.29 -7.17
CA LYS A 388 1.77 13.14 -7.81
C LYS A 388 1.31 12.57 -9.16
N PRO A 389 0.07 12.85 -9.61
CA PRO A 389 -0.41 12.36 -10.89
C PRO A 389 0.50 12.68 -12.08
N ASN A 390 1.20 13.82 -12.06
CA ASN A 390 2.08 14.28 -13.14
C ASN A 390 3.52 13.77 -13.05
N GLU A 391 3.86 13.05 -11.99
CA GLU A 391 5.19 12.47 -11.78
C GLU A 391 5.28 11.09 -12.43
N ILE A 392 6.43 10.79 -13.02
CA ILE A 392 6.79 9.44 -13.44
C ILE A 392 7.30 8.67 -12.22
N VAL A 393 6.70 7.51 -11.95
CA VAL A 393 7.10 6.61 -10.86
C VAL A 393 7.81 5.40 -11.45
N TYR A 394 8.97 5.03 -10.90
CA TYR A 394 9.75 3.88 -11.32
C TYR A 394 10.12 2.96 -10.16
N ASP A 395 9.95 1.66 -10.33
CA ASP A 395 10.46 0.63 -9.40
C ASP A 395 11.45 -0.31 -10.13
N PRO A 396 12.78 -0.17 -9.92
CA PRO A 396 13.79 -0.97 -10.60
C PRO A 396 13.90 -2.42 -10.11
N THR A 397 13.25 -2.80 -9.00
CA THR A 397 13.26 -4.17 -8.44
C THR A 397 11.88 -4.54 -7.93
N GLY A 398 10.90 -4.47 -8.83
CA GLY A 398 9.51 -4.34 -8.39
C GLY A 398 8.84 -5.60 -7.90
N GLY A 399 9.36 -6.80 -8.15
CA GLY A 399 8.65 -8.04 -7.81
C GLY A 399 7.28 -8.04 -8.48
N ILE A 400 6.21 -8.07 -7.68
CA ILE A 400 4.83 -7.94 -8.17
C ILE A 400 4.33 -6.49 -8.25
N PHE A 401 5.23 -5.50 -8.20
CA PHE A 401 4.97 -4.06 -8.31
C PHE A 401 3.99 -3.52 -7.26
N ASP A 402 4.09 -4.00 -6.02
CA ASP A 402 3.24 -3.53 -4.91
C ASP A 402 3.48 -2.04 -4.58
N PHE A 403 4.76 -1.61 -4.53
CA PHE A 403 5.11 -0.19 -4.34
C PHE A 403 4.52 0.67 -5.45
N LEU A 404 4.76 0.29 -6.71
CA LEU A 404 4.25 1.00 -7.88
C LEU A 404 2.72 1.06 -7.90
N THR A 405 2.05 -0.03 -7.54
CA THR A 405 0.59 -0.10 -7.40
C THR A 405 0.08 0.83 -6.30
N MET A 406 0.72 0.85 -5.14
CA MET A 406 0.35 1.74 -4.03
C MET A 406 0.59 3.20 -4.41
N SER A 407 1.71 3.48 -5.07
CA SER A 407 2.05 4.78 -5.66
C SER A 407 0.94 5.25 -6.61
N PHE A 408 0.49 4.37 -7.50
CA PHE A 408 -0.61 4.64 -8.43
C PHE A 408 -1.91 4.99 -7.68
N LEU A 409 -2.32 4.14 -6.73
CA LEU A 409 -3.55 4.36 -5.96
C LEU A 409 -3.49 5.65 -5.14
N ASN A 410 -2.32 6.01 -4.60
CA ASN A 410 -2.11 7.24 -3.83
C ASN A 410 -2.15 8.48 -4.73
N ALA A 411 -1.48 8.44 -5.89
CA ALA A 411 -1.31 9.60 -6.76
C ALA A 411 -2.55 9.87 -7.61
N PHE A 412 -3.10 8.86 -8.27
CA PHE A 412 -4.10 9.03 -9.34
C PHE A 412 -5.53 8.78 -8.85
N GLY A 413 -5.70 7.90 -7.86
CA GLY A 413 -7.00 7.31 -7.53
C GLY A 413 -7.57 6.49 -8.70
N LYS A 414 -8.62 5.70 -8.45
CA LYS A 414 -9.20 4.80 -9.47
C LYS A 414 -9.88 5.52 -10.66
N SER A 415 -10.06 6.84 -10.61
CA SER A 415 -10.81 7.61 -11.62
C SER A 415 -9.96 8.22 -12.74
N MET A 416 -8.63 8.06 -12.73
CA MET A 416 -7.70 8.70 -13.71
C MET A 416 -6.82 7.69 -14.46
N VAL A 417 -7.40 6.54 -14.82
CA VAL A 417 -6.76 5.38 -15.50
C VAL A 417 -5.95 5.78 -16.74
N ASP A 418 -6.56 6.51 -17.68
CA ASP A 418 -5.94 6.83 -18.98
C ASP A 418 -4.69 7.73 -18.87
N GLN A 419 -4.50 8.44 -17.74
CA GLN A 419 -3.32 9.31 -17.54
C GLN A 419 -2.12 8.59 -16.93
N ALA A 420 -2.32 7.42 -16.33
CA ALA A 420 -1.28 6.71 -15.60
C ALA A 420 -0.49 5.71 -16.45
N GLU A 421 -1.08 5.22 -17.55
CA GLU A 421 -0.48 4.22 -18.46
C GLU A 421 0.92 4.61 -18.96
N HIS A 422 1.23 5.91 -18.99
CA HIS A 422 2.49 6.47 -19.48
C HIS A 422 3.44 6.95 -18.36
N ARG A 423 3.10 6.72 -17.09
CA ARG A 423 3.81 7.30 -15.93
C ARG A 423 4.31 6.27 -14.94
N LEU A 424 3.85 5.02 -15.01
CA LEU A 424 4.32 3.94 -14.14
C LEU A 424 5.33 3.09 -14.88
N TYR A 425 6.50 2.90 -14.30
CA TYR A 425 7.60 2.12 -14.88
C TYR A 425 8.05 1.07 -13.87
N GLY A 426 8.41 -0.11 -14.34
CA GLY A 426 8.84 -1.19 -13.46
C GLY A 426 9.83 -2.14 -14.12
N SER A 427 10.71 -2.73 -13.33
CA SER A 427 11.66 -3.76 -13.78
C SER A 427 11.64 -4.94 -12.83
N GLU A 428 11.59 -6.14 -13.40
CA GLU A 428 11.65 -7.41 -12.66
C GLU A 428 12.44 -8.42 -13.49
N ILE A 429 13.37 -9.15 -12.88
CA ILE A 429 14.26 -10.07 -13.59
C ILE A 429 13.55 -11.38 -13.95
N ASN A 430 12.60 -11.83 -13.11
CA ASN A 430 11.85 -13.05 -13.32
C ASN A 430 10.60 -12.80 -14.19
N PRO A 431 10.49 -13.41 -15.39
CA PRO A 431 9.37 -13.17 -16.30
C PRO A 431 7.99 -13.48 -15.70
N GLU A 432 7.88 -14.51 -14.86
CA GLU A 432 6.61 -14.93 -14.25
C GLU A 432 6.18 -13.94 -13.17
N THR A 433 7.13 -13.47 -12.35
CA THR A 433 6.90 -12.44 -11.33
C THR A 433 6.54 -11.10 -11.97
N ALA A 434 7.21 -10.73 -13.06
CA ALA A 434 6.89 -9.55 -13.84
C ALA A 434 5.44 -9.61 -14.41
N ASN A 435 5.01 -10.78 -14.88
CA ASN A 435 3.65 -10.98 -15.36
C ASN A 435 2.60 -10.90 -14.24
N LEU A 436 2.89 -11.47 -13.06
CA LEU A 436 2.04 -11.29 -11.88
C LEU A 436 1.95 -9.82 -11.45
N GLY A 437 3.05 -9.08 -11.57
CA GLY A 437 3.06 -7.67 -11.27
C GLY A 437 2.30 -6.81 -12.30
N LYS A 438 2.36 -7.15 -13.59
CA LYS A 438 1.48 -6.55 -14.62
C LYS A 438 0.02 -6.77 -14.27
N LEU A 439 -0.33 -8.00 -13.91
CA LEU A 439 -1.68 -8.34 -13.46
C LEU A 439 -2.09 -7.51 -12.24
N ASN A 440 -1.20 -7.35 -11.25
CA ASN A 440 -1.44 -6.51 -10.07
C ASN A 440 -1.76 -5.06 -10.49
N LEU A 441 -0.94 -4.45 -11.34
CA LEU A 441 -1.18 -3.08 -11.82
C LEU A 441 -2.49 -2.95 -12.59
N SER A 442 -2.80 -3.91 -13.47
CA SER A 442 -4.04 -3.91 -14.24
C SER A 442 -5.29 -4.05 -13.38
N ILE A 443 -5.24 -4.84 -12.29
CA ILE A 443 -6.33 -4.94 -11.32
C ILE A 443 -6.56 -3.61 -10.61
N ASN A 444 -5.49 -2.89 -10.33
CA ASN A 444 -5.59 -1.69 -9.52
C ASN A 444 -5.92 -0.44 -10.32
N GLY A 445 -5.87 -0.50 -11.66
CA GLY A 445 -6.33 0.55 -12.54
C GLY A 445 -5.34 0.97 -13.65
N ASP A 446 -4.16 0.34 -13.76
CA ASP A 446 -3.27 0.51 -14.92
C ASP A 446 -3.47 -0.64 -15.90
N THR A 447 -4.52 -0.51 -16.72
CA THR A 447 -5.06 -1.56 -17.59
C THR A 447 -4.09 -2.02 -18.68
N LYS A 448 -3.04 -1.24 -18.96
CA LYS A 448 -2.05 -1.55 -19.98
C LYS A 448 -0.74 -2.06 -19.42
N ALA A 449 -0.29 -1.57 -18.25
CA ALA A 449 0.99 -1.95 -17.63
C ALA A 449 2.16 -2.01 -18.64
N THR A 450 2.15 -1.12 -19.64
CA THR A 450 3.00 -1.22 -20.86
C THR A 450 4.48 -0.99 -20.59
N ASN A 451 4.78 -0.31 -19.49
CA ASN A 451 6.13 0.10 -19.11
C ASN A 451 6.72 -0.81 -18.01
N ILE A 452 6.29 -2.07 -17.98
CA ILE A 452 6.85 -3.11 -17.12
C ILE A 452 7.78 -4.01 -17.94
N PHE A 453 9.07 -3.98 -17.58
CA PHE A 453 10.15 -4.62 -18.32
C PHE A 453 10.69 -5.83 -17.58
N CYS A 454 10.82 -6.95 -18.31
CA CYS A 454 11.52 -8.12 -17.81
C CYS A 454 13.02 -7.93 -18.04
N MET A 455 13.76 -7.46 -17.04
CA MET A 455 15.21 -7.24 -17.16
C MET A 455 15.91 -7.27 -15.81
N ASP A 456 17.19 -7.65 -15.83
CA ASP A 456 18.12 -7.41 -14.72
C ASP A 456 18.53 -5.94 -14.72
N SER A 457 17.94 -5.11 -13.87
CA SER A 457 18.22 -3.67 -13.82
C SER A 457 19.63 -3.33 -13.32
N ALA A 458 20.37 -4.30 -12.74
CA ALA A 458 21.79 -4.14 -12.43
C ALA A 458 22.65 -4.28 -13.69
N ASN A 459 22.32 -5.22 -14.58
CA ASN A 459 23.07 -5.57 -15.79
C ASN A 459 22.48 -5.07 -17.11
N SER A 460 21.33 -4.41 -17.06
CA SER A 460 20.68 -3.77 -18.20
C SER A 460 20.14 -2.42 -17.77
N LYS A 461 20.03 -1.49 -18.73
CA LYS A 461 19.46 -0.16 -18.51
C LYS A 461 18.37 0.12 -19.53
N LEU A 462 17.31 0.75 -19.03
CA LEU A 462 16.29 1.34 -19.88
C LEU A 462 16.81 2.67 -20.40
N LEU A 463 16.75 2.90 -21.69
CA LEU A 463 17.13 4.17 -22.32
C LEU A 463 15.93 5.09 -22.46
N ASP A 464 16.18 6.40 -22.35
CA ASP A 464 15.23 7.43 -22.75
C ASP A 464 15.41 7.76 -24.23
N LEU A 465 14.46 7.31 -25.05
CA LEU A 465 14.46 7.50 -26.50
C LEU A 465 13.66 8.73 -26.94
N SER A 466 13.15 9.54 -26.01
CA SER A 466 12.26 10.67 -26.32
C SER A 466 12.95 11.75 -27.18
N GLY A 467 14.26 11.93 -27.01
CA GLY A 467 15.07 12.91 -27.74
C GLY A 467 15.60 12.44 -29.11
N LEU A 468 15.30 11.21 -29.53
CA LEU A 468 15.81 10.65 -30.79
C LEU A 468 14.86 10.84 -31.97
N SER A 469 15.43 10.91 -33.17
CA SER A 469 14.68 10.84 -34.43
C SER A 469 14.05 9.45 -34.59
N ASP A 470 12.97 9.33 -35.38
CA ASP A 470 12.32 8.03 -35.59
C ASP A 470 13.24 7.02 -36.29
N ASP A 471 14.13 7.50 -37.17
CA ASP A 471 15.18 6.67 -37.79
C ASP A 471 16.18 6.15 -36.74
N ASP A 472 16.58 6.98 -35.78
CA ASP A 472 17.51 6.58 -34.72
C ASP A 472 16.86 5.65 -33.70
N LYS A 473 15.58 5.86 -33.36
CA LYS A 473 14.80 4.91 -32.53
C LYS A 473 14.76 3.51 -33.15
N GLY A 474 14.73 3.42 -34.48
CA GLY A 474 14.78 2.14 -35.20
C GLY A 474 16.13 1.42 -35.13
N LYS A 475 17.22 2.12 -34.76
CA LYS A 475 18.59 1.57 -34.69
C LYS A 475 18.94 1.00 -33.32
N VAL A 476 18.25 1.44 -32.27
CA VAL A 476 18.62 1.15 -30.87
C VAL A 476 17.48 0.49 -30.12
N ASN A 477 17.79 -0.61 -29.43
CA ASN A 477 16.84 -1.22 -28.49
C ASN A 477 16.72 -0.34 -27.24
N ARG A 478 15.50 -0.22 -26.72
CA ARG A 478 15.23 0.57 -25.50
C ARG A 478 15.87 -0.04 -24.25
N ILE A 479 16.02 -1.36 -24.20
CA ILE A 479 16.75 -2.06 -23.14
C ILE A 479 18.13 -2.39 -23.69
N GLN A 480 19.17 -1.89 -23.03
CA GLN A 480 20.56 -2.14 -23.41
C GLN A 480 21.32 -2.85 -22.30
N LYS A 481 22.18 -3.78 -22.69
CA LYS A 481 23.07 -4.47 -21.76
C LYS A 481 24.07 -3.45 -21.20
N PHE A 482 24.18 -3.39 -19.88
CA PHE A 482 25.05 -2.46 -19.19
C PHE A 482 26.50 -2.93 -19.33
N ILE A 483 27.21 -2.36 -20.31
CA ILE A 483 28.61 -2.68 -20.63
C ILE A 483 29.46 -1.41 -20.65
N PRO A 484 30.75 -1.48 -20.27
CA PRO A 484 31.65 -0.34 -20.36
C PRO A 484 31.80 0.13 -21.81
N PHE A 485 32.02 1.43 -21.99
CA PHE A 485 32.31 1.99 -23.29
C PHE A 485 33.59 1.40 -23.90
N ASN A 486 33.47 0.91 -25.13
CA ASN A 486 34.58 0.42 -25.93
C ASN A 486 34.90 1.43 -27.03
N SER A 487 36.11 2.00 -26.97
CA SER A 487 36.57 3.01 -27.93
C SER A 487 36.76 2.49 -29.35
N GLU A 488 36.98 1.19 -29.54
CA GLU A 488 37.14 0.58 -30.86
C GLU A 488 35.79 0.42 -31.57
N THR A 489 34.74 0.05 -30.83
CA THR A 489 33.41 -0.13 -31.39
C THR A 489 32.59 1.16 -31.35
N GLY A 490 32.91 2.10 -30.45
CA GLY A 490 32.10 3.29 -30.19
C GLY A 490 30.81 2.98 -29.43
N GLU A 491 30.76 1.85 -28.71
CA GLU A 491 29.56 1.36 -28.04
C GLU A 491 29.77 1.16 -26.55
N GLY A 492 28.77 1.50 -25.74
CA GLY A 492 28.70 1.17 -24.32
C GLY A 492 28.37 2.37 -23.44
N PHE A 493 28.44 2.18 -22.13
CA PHE A 493 28.00 3.16 -21.16
C PHE A 493 29.16 3.99 -20.59
N THR A 494 28.85 5.25 -20.30
CA THR A 494 29.71 6.19 -19.57
C THR A 494 28.87 7.01 -18.60
N PHE A 495 29.52 7.82 -17.78
CA PHE A 495 28.85 8.83 -16.96
C PHE A 495 28.46 10.06 -17.81
N SER A 496 27.37 10.73 -17.44
CA SER A 496 27.08 12.07 -17.98
C SER A 496 28.17 13.07 -17.57
N GLU A 497 28.31 14.17 -18.30
CA GLU A 497 29.34 15.20 -18.04
C GLU A 497 29.29 15.76 -16.62
N ASP A 498 28.11 15.80 -16.01
CA ASP A 498 27.84 16.29 -14.66
C ASP A 498 27.86 15.19 -13.57
N ASP A 499 28.15 13.93 -13.94
CA ASP A 499 28.10 12.74 -13.06
C ASP A 499 26.76 12.58 -12.29
N THR A 500 25.65 12.94 -12.93
CA THR A 500 24.31 12.76 -12.34
C THR A 500 23.60 11.51 -12.85
N THR A 501 23.97 10.98 -14.02
CA THR A 501 23.35 9.77 -14.61
C THR A 501 24.34 9.00 -15.50
N TRP A 502 23.86 7.95 -16.15
CA TRP A 502 24.59 7.22 -17.18
C TRP A 502 24.07 7.57 -18.57
N VAL A 503 24.95 7.51 -19.56
CA VAL A 503 24.62 7.68 -20.98
C VAL A 503 25.19 6.51 -21.79
N TYR A 504 24.42 6.04 -22.77
CA TYR A 504 24.78 4.99 -23.69
C TYR A 504 25.22 5.58 -25.04
N HIS A 505 26.38 5.15 -25.51
CA HIS A 505 26.91 5.49 -26.82
C HIS A 505 26.56 4.38 -27.79
N HIS A 506 26.01 4.74 -28.94
CA HIS A 506 25.72 3.82 -30.03
C HIS A 506 26.54 4.22 -31.27
N PRO A 507 27.16 3.27 -31.99
CA PRO A 507 28.11 3.60 -33.08
C PRO A 507 27.51 4.44 -34.22
N GLN A 508 26.19 4.40 -34.38
CA GLN A 508 25.46 5.09 -35.45
C GLN A 508 24.64 6.29 -34.97
N ILE A 509 24.71 6.65 -33.68
CA ILE A 509 23.96 7.77 -33.11
C ILE A 509 24.97 8.74 -32.51
N VAL A 510 24.94 9.99 -33.00
CA VAL A 510 25.95 11.00 -32.69
C VAL A 510 25.91 11.40 -31.21
N ASN A 511 24.72 11.62 -30.68
CA ASN A 511 24.55 12.06 -29.30
C ASN A 511 24.34 10.86 -28.36
N PRO A 512 25.04 10.82 -27.21
CA PRO A 512 24.81 9.78 -26.21
C PRO A 512 23.35 9.80 -25.72
N ILE A 513 22.80 8.61 -25.50
CA ILE A 513 21.40 8.41 -25.10
C ILE A 513 21.36 8.26 -23.58
N PRO A 514 20.66 9.13 -22.84
CA PRO A 514 20.58 9.01 -21.39
C PRO A 514 19.81 7.76 -20.97
N VAL A 515 20.20 7.20 -19.82
CA VAL A 515 19.38 6.22 -19.12
C VAL A 515 18.06 6.88 -18.69
N PHE A 516 16.99 6.11 -18.75
CA PHE A 516 15.65 6.53 -18.34
C PHE A 516 15.65 7.04 -16.89
N GLN A 517 15.02 8.21 -16.69
CA GLN A 517 14.89 8.80 -15.37
C GLN A 517 13.43 9.03 -14.99
N ALA A 518 13.14 8.88 -13.69
CA ALA A 518 11.83 9.06 -13.10
C ALA A 518 11.82 10.24 -12.10
N ASP A 519 10.63 10.78 -11.84
CA ASP A 519 10.42 11.83 -10.84
C ASP A 519 10.33 11.22 -9.43
N VAL A 520 9.86 9.98 -9.33
CA VAL A 520 9.73 9.22 -8.08
C VAL A 520 10.30 7.82 -8.27
N ILE A 521 11.14 7.37 -7.33
CA ILE A 521 11.56 5.97 -7.23
C ILE A 521 11.22 5.41 -5.85
N GLU A 522 10.40 4.36 -5.81
CA GLU A 522 10.07 3.64 -4.59
C GLU A 522 10.40 2.17 -4.81
N THR A 523 11.31 1.62 -4.00
CA THR A 523 11.86 0.31 -4.32
C THR A 523 12.36 -0.47 -3.11
N ASN A 524 12.26 -1.79 -3.21
CA ASN A 524 12.70 -2.76 -2.21
C ASN A 524 13.66 -3.78 -2.84
N PRO A 525 14.95 -3.41 -3.01
CA PRO A 525 15.94 -4.29 -3.61
C PRO A 525 16.18 -5.57 -2.81
N PRO A 526 16.76 -6.62 -3.41
CA PRO A 526 17.11 -7.84 -2.69
C PRO A 526 18.21 -7.62 -1.64
N PHE A 527 18.00 -8.08 -0.41
CA PHE A 527 18.90 -8.11 0.76
C PHE A 527 18.83 -9.47 1.50
N GLY A 528 19.95 -10.06 1.90
CA GLY A 528 19.91 -11.45 2.37
C GLY A 528 21.25 -12.15 2.42
N GLU A 529 21.32 -13.27 3.16
CA GLU A 529 22.41 -14.22 2.98
C GLU A 529 22.38 -14.76 1.53
N GLY A 530 23.52 -14.71 0.83
CA GLY A 530 23.60 -15.07 -0.59
C GLY A 530 23.22 -13.96 -1.58
N GLN A 531 22.83 -12.77 -1.12
CA GLN A 531 22.46 -11.63 -1.97
C GLN A 531 23.65 -10.67 -2.19
N ALA A 532 24.70 -11.18 -2.81
CA ALA A 532 25.84 -10.37 -3.23
C ALA A 532 26.26 -10.79 -4.64
N TYR A 533 26.58 -9.80 -5.48
CA TYR A 533 27.14 -10.04 -6.81
C TYR A 533 28.63 -10.35 -6.71
N SER A 534 29.10 -11.32 -7.48
CA SER A 534 30.51 -11.47 -7.78
C SER A 534 30.95 -10.32 -8.69
N LYS A 535 32.22 -9.90 -8.62
CA LYS A 535 32.72 -8.81 -9.46
C LYS A 535 32.55 -9.06 -10.97
N ASP A 536 32.55 -10.32 -11.40
CA ASP A 536 32.35 -10.69 -12.82
C ASP A 536 30.87 -10.69 -13.26
N GLU A 537 29.92 -10.60 -12.31
CA GLU A 537 28.48 -10.64 -12.58
C GLU A 537 27.90 -9.26 -12.93
N ILE A 538 28.66 -8.18 -12.71
CA ILE A 538 28.24 -6.79 -12.94
C ILE A 538 29.41 -5.94 -13.47
N PRO A 539 29.15 -4.89 -14.27
CA PRO A 539 30.20 -3.96 -14.71
C PRO A 539 30.58 -3.01 -13.56
N VAL A 540 31.43 -3.48 -12.63
CA VAL A 540 31.82 -2.77 -11.40
C VAL A 540 32.35 -1.36 -11.69
N GLU A 541 33.10 -1.19 -12.78
CA GLU A 541 33.68 0.08 -13.22
C GLU A 541 32.64 1.16 -13.57
N LEU A 542 31.40 0.77 -13.86
CA LEU A 542 30.30 1.70 -14.14
C LEU A 542 29.54 2.13 -12.87
N TYR A 543 29.84 1.50 -11.72
CA TYR A 543 29.26 1.84 -10.42
C TYR A 543 30.34 2.50 -9.54
N SER A 544 30.19 3.80 -9.28
CA SER A 544 31.11 4.57 -8.44
C SER A 544 31.19 4.04 -7.00
N LEU A 545 30.08 3.57 -6.43
CA LEU A 545 30.06 2.96 -5.11
C LEU A 545 30.76 1.60 -5.09
N ALA A 546 30.57 0.80 -6.14
CA ALA A 546 31.16 -0.54 -6.23
C ALA A 546 32.68 -0.48 -6.45
N SER A 547 33.15 0.55 -7.16
CA SER A 547 34.57 0.81 -7.44
C SER A 547 35.28 1.60 -6.32
N GLY A 548 34.55 2.35 -5.50
CA GLY A 548 35.11 3.20 -4.43
C GLY A 548 35.43 2.50 -3.09
N GLY A 549 35.08 1.22 -2.93
CA GLY A 549 35.45 0.44 -1.74
C GLY A 549 36.95 0.08 -1.72
N SER A 550 37.57 0.00 -0.55
CA SER A 550 38.98 -0.41 -0.42
C SER A 550 39.21 -1.86 -0.92
N GLU A 551 40.43 -2.20 -1.36
CA GLU A 551 40.80 -3.57 -1.76
C GLU A 551 40.54 -4.61 -0.65
N GLU A 552 40.61 -4.22 0.64
CA GLU A 552 40.30 -5.09 1.79
C GLU A 552 38.79 -5.25 2.07
N THR A 553 37.97 -4.24 1.76
CA THR A 553 36.50 -4.29 1.98
C THR A 553 35.77 -4.93 0.80
N THR A 554 36.35 -4.85 -0.41
CA THR A 554 35.87 -5.55 -1.60
C THR A 554 36.43 -6.96 -1.69
N LYS A 555 35.98 -7.84 -0.77
CA LYS A 555 35.95 -9.29 -1.06
C LYS A 555 35.33 -9.49 -2.45
N ASN A 556 35.55 -10.63 -3.11
CA ASN A 556 34.99 -10.95 -4.44
C ASN A 556 33.45 -10.83 -4.57
N LYS A 557 32.74 -10.37 -3.54
CA LYS A 557 31.30 -10.18 -3.46
C LYS A 557 30.95 -8.74 -3.09
N ILE A 558 29.99 -8.15 -3.80
CA ILE A 558 29.46 -6.79 -3.63
C ILE A 558 28.00 -6.91 -3.18
N ASP A 559 27.65 -6.24 -2.08
CA ASP A 559 26.27 -6.22 -1.59
C ASP A 559 25.34 -5.58 -2.63
N LYS A 560 24.24 -6.27 -2.98
CA LYS A 560 23.29 -5.79 -3.99
C LYS A 560 22.68 -4.43 -3.63
N GLY A 561 22.51 -4.13 -2.34
CA GLY A 561 21.97 -2.85 -1.88
C GLY A 561 22.84 -1.66 -2.29
N ILE A 562 24.16 -1.84 -2.42
CA ILE A 562 25.08 -0.81 -2.92
C ILE A 562 24.77 -0.48 -4.38
N ILE A 563 24.60 -1.52 -5.21
CA ILE A 563 24.30 -1.39 -6.63
C ILE A 563 22.96 -0.70 -6.84
N PHE A 564 21.92 -1.15 -6.14
CA PHE A 564 20.58 -0.60 -6.29
C PHE A 564 20.41 0.80 -5.69
N LEU A 565 21.22 1.17 -4.69
CA LEU A 565 21.28 2.55 -4.19
C LEU A 565 21.80 3.51 -5.26
N GLU A 566 22.91 3.17 -5.92
CA GLU A 566 23.45 4.00 -7.01
C GLU A 566 22.52 4.00 -8.24
N ASN A 567 21.94 2.85 -8.57
CA ASN A 567 20.93 2.73 -9.63
C ASN A 567 19.74 3.67 -9.37
N THR A 568 19.24 3.68 -8.14
CA THR A 568 18.13 4.56 -7.74
C THR A 568 18.50 6.03 -7.91
N TYR A 569 19.65 6.47 -7.41
CA TYR A 569 20.09 7.86 -7.56
C TYR A 569 20.26 8.30 -9.03
N ARG A 570 20.87 7.45 -9.87
CA ARG A 570 21.18 7.80 -11.27
C ARG A 570 19.95 7.75 -12.18
N CYS A 571 18.98 6.89 -11.87
CA CYS A 571 17.66 6.86 -12.52
C CYS A 571 16.71 7.93 -11.97
N LEU A 572 17.08 8.71 -10.95
CA LEU A 572 16.25 9.80 -10.45
C LEU A 572 16.54 11.09 -11.22
N LYS A 573 15.50 11.80 -11.65
CA LYS A 573 15.63 13.14 -12.24
C LYS A 573 16.12 14.15 -11.19
N PRO A 574 16.77 15.25 -11.60
CA PRO A 574 17.02 16.37 -10.71
C PRO A 574 15.71 16.87 -10.07
N GLY A 575 15.70 17.04 -8.75
CA GLY A 575 14.49 17.34 -7.96
C GLY A 575 13.58 16.15 -7.65
N GLY A 576 13.87 14.96 -8.20
CA GLY A 576 13.07 13.76 -7.98
C GLY A 576 13.21 13.21 -6.56
N LYS A 577 12.21 12.45 -6.12
CA LYS A 577 12.11 11.90 -4.75
C LYS A 577 12.33 10.39 -4.76
N MET A 578 12.93 9.84 -3.71
CA MET A 578 13.11 8.41 -3.57
C MET A 578 12.72 7.88 -2.20
N ALA A 579 12.23 6.65 -2.17
CA ALA A 579 12.26 5.77 -1.01
C ALA A 579 12.93 4.44 -1.38
N ILE A 580 13.96 4.05 -0.62
CA ILE A 580 14.65 2.79 -0.81
C ILE A 580 14.76 2.03 0.51
N VAL A 581 14.49 0.74 0.47
CA VAL A 581 14.69 -0.18 1.59
C VAL A 581 16.08 -0.82 1.45
N LEU A 582 16.92 -0.73 2.46
CA LEU A 582 18.26 -1.33 2.45
C LEU A 582 18.49 -2.18 3.71
N SER A 583 19.46 -3.10 3.65
CA SER A 583 19.97 -3.73 4.87
C SER A 583 20.53 -2.65 5.80
N ASN A 584 20.14 -2.70 7.09
CA ASN A 584 20.65 -1.77 8.09
C ASN A 584 22.19 -1.81 8.18
N SER A 585 22.82 -2.95 7.87
CA SER A 585 24.27 -3.08 7.87
C SER A 585 24.98 -2.09 6.94
N LEU A 586 24.36 -1.70 5.82
CA LEU A 586 24.92 -0.69 4.92
C LEU A 586 24.93 0.69 5.58
N MET A 587 23.95 0.96 6.45
CA MET A 587 23.73 2.25 7.11
C MET A 587 24.35 2.34 8.51
N SER A 588 24.80 1.23 9.11
CA SER A 588 25.31 1.21 10.49
C SER A 588 26.76 0.75 10.64
N LYS A 589 27.32 -0.01 9.69
CA LYS A 589 28.68 -0.57 9.81
C LYS A 589 29.77 0.40 9.38
N ASN A 590 30.96 0.28 9.97
CA ASN A 590 32.11 1.11 9.62
C ASN A 590 32.69 0.76 8.25
N GLU A 591 32.64 -0.52 7.88
CA GLU A 591 33.12 -1.04 6.61
C GLU A 591 32.36 -0.45 5.41
N THR A 592 31.17 0.11 5.62
CA THR A 592 30.31 0.72 4.59
C THR A 592 30.18 2.23 4.76
N ILE A 593 31.10 2.88 5.48
CA ILE A 593 31.07 4.34 5.70
C ILE A 593 31.08 5.12 4.38
N TYR A 594 31.85 4.65 3.39
CA TYR A 594 31.93 5.23 2.05
C TYR A 594 30.56 5.28 1.34
N VAL A 595 29.65 4.33 1.63
CA VAL A 595 28.29 4.31 1.08
C VAL A 595 27.48 5.49 1.61
N ARG A 596 27.62 5.79 2.91
CA ARG A 596 26.93 6.91 3.56
C ARG A 596 27.51 8.25 3.14
N GLU A 597 28.84 8.36 3.06
CA GLU A 597 29.53 9.55 2.58
C GLU A 597 29.09 9.87 1.15
N TRP A 598 29.13 8.88 0.26
CA TRP A 598 28.65 9.03 -1.10
C TRP A 598 27.17 9.48 -1.13
N LEU A 599 26.29 8.82 -0.37
CA LEU A 599 24.88 9.17 -0.34
C LEU A 599 24.65 10.62 0.09
N LEU A 600 25.30 11.06 1.17
CA LEU A 600 25.18 12.42 1.70
C LEU A 600 25.64 13.48 0.68
N THR A 601 26.65 13.17 -0.15
CA THR A 601 27.10 14.10 -1.20
C THR A 601 26.17 14.18 -2.41
N LYS A 602 25.29 13.19 -2.60
CA LYS A 602 24.49 13.03 -3.82
C LYS A 602 23.02 13.39 -3.63
N VAL A 603 22.45 13.22 -2.43
CA VAL A 603 21.04 13.47 -2.15
C VAL A 603 20.84 14.30 -0.88
N ARG A 604 19.68 14.95 -0.77
CA ARG A 604 19.22 15.49 0.51
C ARG A 604 18.31 14.47 1.19
N ILE A 605 18.75 13.99 2.34
CA ILE A 605 17.97 13.07 3.18
C ILE A 605 16.80 13.81 3.84
N VAL A 606 15.62 13.20 3.80
CA VAL A 606 14.39 13.68 4.46
C VAL A 606 14.04 12.80 5.65
N ALA A 607 14.16 11.48 5.50
CA ALA A 607 13.91 10.54 6.60
C ALA A 607 14.83 9.31 6.54
N VAL A 608 15.21 8.81 7.72
CA VAL A 608 15.89 7.52 7.91
C VAL A 608 15.12 6.75 8.98
N ILE A 609 14.54 5.62 8.60
CA ILE A 609 13.68 4.83 9.48
C ILE A 609 14.23 3.42 9.60
N ASP A 610 14.66 3.05 10.80
CA ASP A 610 15.20 1.73 11.10
C ASP A 610 14.08 0.79 11.54
N PHE A 611 14.04 -0.38 10.91
CA PHE A 611 13.10 -1.45 11.19
C PHE A 611 13.84 -2.66 11.77
N PRO A 612 13.23 -3.36 12.74
CA PRO A 612 13.82 -4.56 13.32
C PRO A 612 13.80 -5.70 12.30
N GLN A 613 14.46 -6.81 12.64
CA GLN A 613 14.49 -8.00 11.81
C GLN A 613 13.06 -8.47 11.49
N LYS A 614 12.89 -9.18 10.37
CA LYS A 614 11.60 -9.77 9.96
C LYS A 614 10.46 -8.78 9.67
N SER A 615 10.78 -7.51 9.43
CA SER A 615 9.80 -6.45 9.09
C SER A 615 9.37 -6.49 7.62
N PHE A 616 10.30 -6.48 6.67
CA PHE A 616 10.02 -6.47 5.23
C PHE A 616 9.95 -7.85 4.58
N ALA A 617 10.31 -8.90 5.31
CA ALA A 617 10.43 -10.25 4.78
C ALA A 617 10.60 -11.26 5.91
N ASP A 618 10.51 -12.57 5.65
CA ASP A 618 10.84 -13.61 6.65
C ASP A 618 12.37 -13.86 6.75
N VAL A 619 13.19 -12.84 6.50
CA VAL A 619 14.66 -12.87 6.70
C VAL A 619 15.07 -12.22 8.02
N ASP A 620 16.12 -12.77 8.63
CA ASP A 620 16.74 -12.31 9.89
C ASP A 620 17.64 -11.08 9.70
N ILE A 621 17.21 -10.12 8.88
CA ILE A 621 17.96 -8.90 8.58
C ILE A 621 17.14 -7.68 9.00
N ALA A 622 17.76 -6.81 9.80
CA ALA A 622 17.23 -5.49 10.10
C ALA A 622 17.39 -4.59 8.89
N THR A 623 16.43 -3.69 8.67
CA THR A 623 16.35 -2.91 7.43
C THR A 623 16.22 -1.43 7.77
N THR A 624 16.63 -0.57 6.84
CA THR A 624 16.52 0.88 6.95
C THR A 624 15.81 1.40 5.70
N VAL A 625 14.76 2.19 5.90
CA VAL A 625 14.13 2.96 4.83
C VAL A 625 14.74 4.34 4.78
N ILE A 626 15.20 4.73 3.61
CA ILE A 626 15.73 6.07 3.36
C ILE A 626 14.74 6.79 2.45
N ILE A 627 14.30 7.97 2.88
CA ILE A 627 13.54 8.90 2.06
C ILE A 627 14.41 10.11 1.79
N ALA A 628 14.60 10.44 0.52
CA ALA A 628 15.47 11.53 0.10
C ALA A 628 14.97 12.16 -1.20
N TYR A 629 15.56 13.28 -1.59
CA TYR A 629 15.39 13.81 -2.94
C TYR A 629 16.74 14.14 -3.59
N LYS A 630 16.80 14.00 -4.91
CA LYS A 630 17.95 14.40 -5.70
C LYS A 630 17.90 15.91 -5.91
N PRO A 631 19.00 16.64 -5.75
CA PRO A 631 19.01 18.10 -5.85
C PRO A 631 18.71 18.52 -7.28
N LYS A 632 18.08 19.67 -7.46
CA LYS A 632 17.75 20.18 -8.79
C LYS A 632 18.98 20.60 -9.57
N ASP A 633 19.97 21.14 -8.86
CA ASP A 633 21.21 21.63 -9.43
C ASP A 633 22.33 21.63 -8.39
N GLU A 634 23.52 22.01 -8.84
CA GLU A 634 24.71 22.11 -8.01
C GLU A 634 24.58 23.19 -6.93
N LEU A 635 23.81 24.26 -7.17
CA LEU A 635 23.60 25.31 -6.18
C LEU A 635 22.80 24.77 -5.00
N GLU A 636 21.68 24.09 -5.25
CA GLU A 636 20.90 23.41 -4.22
C GLU A 636 21.74 22.37 -3.49
N ARG A 637 22.56 21.59 -4.23
CA ARG A 637 23.49 20.63 -3.64
C ARG A 637 24.48 21.30 -2.66
N ASN A 638 25.08 22.40 -3.07
CA ASN A 638 26.06 23.11 -2.27
C ASN A 638 25.43 23.81 -1.05
N LEU A 639 24.15 24.19 -1.11
CA LEU A 639 23.47 24.84 0.02
C LEU A 639 23.45 23.97 1.28
N TYR A 640 23.35 22.65 1.16
CA TYR A 640 23.33 21.75 2.31
C TYR A 640 24.62 20.94 2.49
N LEU A 641 25.56 21.00 1.55
CA LEU A 641 26.93 20.47 1.71
C LEU A 641 27.95 21.52 2.17
N SER A 642 27.60 22.81 2.14
CA SER A 642 28.51 23.89 2.56
C SER A 642 28.87 23.79 4.04
N GLU A 643 30.14 24.10 4.37
CA GLU A 643 30.55 24.31 5.77
C GLU A 643 29.65 25.38 6.39
N GLY A 644 28.92 25.03 7.46
CA GLY A 644 27.91 25.92 8.06
C GLY A 644 26.48 25.46 7.88
N ALA A 645 26.18 24.62 6.89
CA ALA A 645 24.82 24.20 6.59
C ALA A 645 24.21 23.40 7.74
N ASP A 646 22.99 23.74 8.13
CA ASP A 646 22.21 23.01 9.13
C ASP A 646 20.87 22.67 8.48
N TYR A 647 20.62 21.39 8.22
CA TYR A 647 19.35 20.96 7.66
C TYR A 647 18.79 19.75 8.40
N GLU A 648 17.51 19.86 8.72
CA GLU A 648 16.79 18.86 9.51
C GLU A 648 16.37 17.67 8.65
N TYR A 649 16.38 16.49 9.29
CA TYR A 649 15.81 15.27 8.74
C TYR A 649 15.11 14.49 9.86
N PHE A 650 14.20 13.60 9.48
CA PHE A 650 13.48 12.74 10.41
C PHE A 650 14.27 11.45 10.64
N SER A 651 14.54 11.09 11.89
CA SER A 651 15.07 9.76 12.23
C SER A 651 14.14 9.03 13.18
N LYS A 652 13.91 7.74 12.93
CA LYS A 652 13.15 6.91 13.85
C LYS A 652 13.58 5.46 13.78
N LYS A 653 13.88 4.87 14.94
CA LYS A 653 13.90 3.43 15.11
C LYS A 653 12.51 2.94 15.50
N ILE A 654 12.00 1.97 14.74
CA ILE A 654 10.74 1.28 14.99
C ILE A 654 11.03 0.08 15.91
N GLU A 655 10.29 -0.03 17.00
CA GLU A 655 10.36 -1.18 17.89
C GLU A 655 9.46 -2.32 17.39
N GLU A 656 9.76 -3.57 17.76
CA GLU A 656 9.05 -4.76 17.24
C GLU A 656 7.54 -4.73 17.48
N ASP A 657 7.10 -4.14 18.59
CA ASP A 657 5.69 -4.00 18.96
C ASP A 657 4.95 -2.90 18.16
N MET A 658 5.68 -2.03 17.45
CA MET A 658 5.13 -0.92 16.66
C MET A 658 4.91 -1.23 15.17
N ILE A 659 5.31 -2.41 14.68
CA ILE A 659 5.16 -2.82 13.26
C ILE A 659 3.68 -3.09 12.90
N GLY A 660 2.78 -3.08 13.88
CA GLY A 660 1.35 -3.27 13.67
C GLY A 660 0.97 -4.69 13.28
N TYR A 661 1.82 -5.68 13.53
CA TYR A 661 1.46 -7.10 13.56
C TYR A 661 2.34 -7.92 14.50
N THR A 662 1.79 -9.00 15.07
CA THR A 662 2.52 -9.99 15.86
C THR A 662 2.61 -11.31 15.09
N LYS A 663 3.80 -11.93 15.07
CA LYS A 663 4.00 -13.28 14.52
C LYS A 663 3.84 -14.29 15.65
N SER A 664 2.84 -15.19 15.58
CA SER A 664 2.72 -16.28 16.56
C SER A 664 3.66 -17.44 16.19
N ASP A 665 4.59 -17.75 17.08
CA ASP A 665 5.66 -18.75 16.88
C ASP A 665 5.20 -20.21 17.04
N SER A 666 3.94 -20.51 16.72
CA SER A 666 3.42 -21.87 16.80
C SER A 666 3.80 -22.67 15.54
N LYS A 667 4.63 -23.70 15.72
CA LYS A 667 5.17 -24.69 14.75
C LYS A 667 4.18 -25.33 13.76
N LYS A 668 2.92 -24.91 13.67
CA LYS A 668 1.92 -25.48 12.74
C LYS A 668 1.09 -24.50 11.91
N LYS A 669 1.12 -23.17 12.12
CA LYS A 669 0.56 -22.18 11.19
C LYS A 669 1.25 -20.83 11.36
N LYS A 670 2.10 -20.43 10.40
CA LYS A 670 2.66 -19.08 10.31
C LYS A 670 1.54 -18.13 9.88
N ALA A 671 0.89 -17.44 10.80
CA ALA A 671 -0.09 -16.40 10.50
C ALA A 671 0.39 -15.06 11.09
N LYS A 672 0.44 -14.01 10.26
CA LYS A 672 0.69 -12.63 10.72
C LYS A 672 -0.63 -12.08 11.26
N LYS A 673 -0.68 -11.66 12.53
CA LYS A 673 -1.88 -11.03 13.13
C LYS A 673 -1.65 -9.53 13.23
N PHE A 674 -2.35 -8.74 12.42
CA PHE A 674 -2.24 -7.28 12.45
C PHE A 674 -2.88 -6.70 13.71
N ASN A 675 -2.14 -5.85 14.43
CA ASN A 675 -2.60 -5.13 15.61
C ASN A 675 -3.04 -3.71 15.19
N PRO A 676 -4.16 -3.17 15.70
CA PRO A 676 -4.52 -1.76 15.48
C PRO A 676 -3.50 -0.85 16.17
N VAL A 677 -2.85 0.05 15.42
CA VAL A 677 -1.83 0.98 15.94
C VAL A 677 -2.43 2.37 16.14
N PHE A 678 -2.19 2.96 17.32
CA PHE A 678 -2.54 4.33 17.67
C PHE A 678 -1.44 5.30 17.22
N MET A 679 -1.84 6.48 16.69
CA MET A 679 -0.91 7.57 16.35
C MET A 679 -0.22 8.14 17.59
N VAL A 680 1.10 8.28 17.55
CA VAL A 680 1.90 8.98 18.58
C VAL A 680 2.49 10.26 17.96
N SER A 681 2.43 11.36 18.72
CA SER A 681 2.85 12.71 18.31
C SER A 681 4.37 12.89 18.23
N GLN A 682 4.77 13.83 17.37
CA GLN A 682 6.12 14.14 16.85
C GLN A 682 7.16 14.62 17.87
N ALA A 683 8.42 14.28 17.60
CA ALA A 683 9.60 15.11 17.85
C ALA A 683 10.61 14.87 16.70
N PHE A 684 11.15 15.94 16.12
CA PHE A 684 12.25 15.88 15.14
C PHE A 684 13.59 15.94 15.90
N GLU A 685 14.61 15.21 15.45
CA GLU A 685 15.97 15.30 15.98
C GLU A 685 16.83 16.21 15.09
N HIS A 686 17.65 17.08 15.70
CA HIS A 686 18.55 18.01 15.01
C HIS A 686 19.94 17.38 14.83
N ILE A 687 20.49 17.41 13.61
CA ILE A 687 21.93 17.19 13.37
C ILE A 687 22.51 18.42 12.69
N ASN A 688 23.41 19.09 13.40
CA ASN A 688 24.19 20.23 12.89
C ASN A 688 25.40 19.71 12.10
N LEU A 689 25.47 19.97 10.79
CA LEU A 689 26.54 19.46 9.92
C LEU A 689 27.88 20.19 10.09
N ASN A 690 27.99 21.14 11.04
CA ASN A 690 29.28 21.73 11.44
C ASN A 690 30.20 20.79 12.23
N PHE A 691 29.84 19.52 12.38
CA PHE A 691 30.65 18.50 13.04
C PHE A 691 30.85 17.23 12.20
N ILE A 692 30.98 17.36 10.88
CA ILE A 692 31.68 16.35 10.09
C ILE A 692 33.09 16.87 9.82
N ASN A 693 33.95 16.77 10.83
CA ASN A 693 35.38 16.70 10.57
C ASN A 693 35.65 15.27 10.08
N PRO A 694 36.36 15.02 8.96
CA PRO A 694 36.58 13.69 8.39
C PRO A 694 37.34 12.67 9.27
N SER A 695 37.46 12.92 10.57
CA SER A 695 38.36 12.23 11.47
C SER A 695 37.73 11.64 12.74
N GLU A 696 36.40 11.64 12.94
CA GLU A 696 35.82 11.09 14.17
C GLU A 696 34.44 10.41 13.99
N ILE A 697 34.40 9.08 13.79
CA ILE A 697 33.62 8.09 14.60
C ILE A 697 34.23 6.68 14.39
N VAL A 698 35.00 6.15 15.36
CA VAL A 698 34.77 4.83 16.01
C VAL A 698 35.30 4.93 17.47
N SER A 699 34.70 4.18 18.39
CA SER A 699 34.77 4.22 19.87
C SER A 699 35.42 3.00 20.54
N LYS A 700 35.86 2.94 21.78
CA LYS A 700 36.41 3.84 22.77
C LYS A 700 37.25 2.86 23.65
N GLU A 701 38.35 3.21 24.25
CA GLU A 701 38.68 4.57 24.55
C GLU A 701 39.57 5.09 23.43
N GLU A 702 39.16 4.96 22.16
CA GLU A 702 39.78 4.20 21.04
C GLU A 702 41.00 4.95 20.50
N LEU A 703 41.14 6.18 20.97
CA LEU A 703 42.30 7.04 21.00
C LEU A 703 43.49 6.47 21.79
N ARG A 704 43.32 5.56 22.77
CA ARG A 704 44.43 5.06 23.60
C ARG A 704 45.34 4.04 22.93
N PHE A 705 44.83 3.29 21.94
CA PHE A 705 45.64 2.30 21.24
C PHE A 705 46.45 2.93 20.09
N VAL A 706 45.88 3.94 19.41
CA VAL A 706 46.53 4.67 18.31
C VAL A 706 47.78 5.43 18.78
N PHE A 707 47.77 5.97 20.01
CA PHE A 707 48.92 6.71 20.55
C PHE A 707 50.12 5.85 20.99
N THR A 708 49.97 4.52 21.09
CA THR A 708 51.05 3.69 21.64
C THR A 708 51.98 3.09 20.58
N ASN A 709 51.55 3.00 19.31
CA ASN A 709 52.30 2.28 18.27
C ASN A 709 52.72 3.09 17.03
N LEU A 710 52.56 4.42 17.02
CA LEU A 710 53.22 5.30 16.02
C LEU A 710 54.23 6.24 16.70
N LYS A 711 55.03 5.64 17.57
CA LYS A 711 56.38 6.10 17.92
C LYS A 711 57.33 5.62 16.80
N TYR A 712 58.27 6.50 16.43
CA TYR A 712 59.37 6.37 15.44
C TYR A 712 58.97 6.73 14.00
N GLN A 713 59.40 7.86 13.40
CA GLN A 713 60.66 8.64 13.51
C GLN A 713 60.35 10.16 13.37
N GLU A 714 60.60 11.07 14.34
CA GLU A 714 61.86 11.72 14.83
C GLU A 714 62.53 12.70 13.83
N PRO A 715 63.11 13.88 14.22
CA PRO A 715 63.66 14.27 15.54
C PRO A 715 63.62 15.81 15.87
N GLU A 716 62.51 16.41 16.31
CA GLU A 716 62.55 17.78 16.92
C GLU A 716 61.57 17.96 18.09
N ILE A 717 60.56 17.09 18.20
CA ILE A 717 59.47 17.21 19.18
C ILE A 717 59.76 16.42 20.48
N GLN A 718 60.64 15.41 20.46
CA GLN A 718 60.96 14.61 21.65
C GLN A 718 61.88 15.33 22.67
N GLU A 719 62.66 16.33 22.28
CA GLU A 719 63.55 17.06 23.20
C GLU A 719 62.76 17.97 24.18
N LYS A 720 61.62 18.53 23.74
CA LYS A 720 60.84 19.49 24.55
C LYS A 720 59.83 18.84 25.49
N ILE A 721 59.31 17.66 25.15
CA ILE A 721 58.32 16.95 25.97
C ILE A 721 58.97 16.30 27.21
N ARG A 722 60.26 15.95 27.14
CA ARG A 722 60.98 15.30 28.26
C ARG A 722 61.19 16.19 29.49
N LEU A 723 60.97 17.51 29.39
CA LEU A 723 61.29 18.46 30.46
C LEU A 723 60.12 18.86 31.37
N TYR A 724 58.86 18.47 31.10
CA TYR A 724 57.73 19.04 31.84
C TYR A 724 56.60 18.10 32.25
N GLU A 725 56.81 16.78 32.25
CA GLU A 725 55.88 15.84 32.90
C GLU A 725 56.22 15.67 34.38
N GLY A 726 55.63 16.51 35.23
CA GLY A 726 55.78 16.39 36.67
C GLY A 726 54.83 17.27 37.48
N LYS A 727 53.51 17.01 37.39
CA LYS A 727 52.50 17.06 38.49
C LYS A 727 51.06 17.24 37.97
N ASN A 728 50.21 16.30 38.39
CA ASN A 728 48.75 16.28 38.52
C ASN A 728 47.86 17.22 37.66
N ARG A 729 47.17 16.64 36.65
CA ARG A 729 46.17 17.30 35.78
C ARG A 729 44.71 17.20 36.26
N LYS A 730 44.43 16.70 37.46
CA LYS A 730 43.06 16.51 37.96
C LYS A 730 42.40 17.76 38.60
N GLU A 731 43.06 18.91 38.61
CA GLU A 731 42.52 20.16 39.17
C GLU A 731 42.19 21.27 38.15
N PHE A 732 42.39 21.04 36.84
CA PHE A 732 42.35 22.16 35.86
C PHE A 732 40.96 22.49 35.28
N PHE A 733 39.94 21.64 35.41
CA PHE A 733 38.68 21.82 34.66
C PHE A 733 37.44 22.17 35.51
N SER A 734 37.58 22.78 36.69
CA SER A 734 36.41 23.04 37.55
C SER A 734 36.17 24.48 38.06
N LYS A 735 36.82 25.55 37.57
CA LYS A 735 36.46 26.92 38.00
C LYS A 735 36.53 28.01 36.91
N ASN A 736 35.52 28.90 36.94
CA ASN A 736 35.48 30.18 36.24
C ASN A 736 36.74 31.02 36.54
N PHE A 737 37.30 31.71 35.52
CA PHE A 737 38.49 32.54 35.68
C PHE A 737 38.12 33.96 36.17
N GLU A 738 38.53 34.29 37.40
CA GLU A 738 38.65 35.67 37.90
C GLU A 738 40.09 36.14 37.70
N LEU A 739 40.28 37.30 37.08
CA LEU A 739 41.60 37.95 37.00
C LEU A 739 41.63 39.14 37.96
N LYS A 740 42.68 39.24 38.76
CA LYS A 740 42.89 40.34 39.71
C LYS A 740 44.15 41.10 39.34
N ASN A 741 44.04 42.42 39.26
CA ASN A 741 45.19 43.29 39.01
C ASN A 741 45.96 43.48 40.33
N GLU A 742 47.26 43.17 40.34
CA GLU A 742 48.06 43.11 41.57
C GLU A 742 48.55 44.46 42.09
N GLU A 743 48.56 45.53 41.29
CA GLU A 743 48.94 46.87 41.78
C GLU A 743 47.77 47.67 42.36
N THR A 744 46.53 47.41 41.89
CA THR A 744 45.35 48.20 42.25
C THR A 744 44.27 47.42 43.01
N GLY A 745 44.36 46.09 43.02
CA GLY A 745 43.45 45.21 43.76
C GLY A 745 42.07 44.96 43.11
N ALA A 746 41.79 45.57 41.95
CA ALA A 746 40.52 45.37 41.24
C ALA A 746 40.40 43.96 40.64
N LYS A 747 39.19 43.40 40.69
CA LYS A 747 38.83 42.07 40.15
C LYS A 747 38.01 42.23 38.87
N PHE A 748 38.33 41.43 37.85
CA PHE A 748 37.58 41.34 36.60
C PHE A 748 37.03 39.92 36.42
N VAL A 749 35.75 39.86 36.05
CA VAL A 749 35.02 38.66 35.62
C VAL A 749 34.67 38.86 34.16
N ILE A 750 35.12 37.96 33.29
CA ILE A 750 34.81 38.02 31.85
C ILE A 750 33.43 37.38 31.62
N HIS A 751 32.48 38.16 31.12
CA HIS A 751 31.10 37.73 30.84
C HIS A 751 30.77 37.78 29.33
N GLU A 752 29.79 36.96 28.92
CA GLU A 752 29.14 36.76 27.59
C GLU A 752 28.86 37.98 26.69
N LYS A 753 29.11 39.22 27.09
CA LYS A 753 28.79 40.43 26.30
C LYS A 753 29.65 40.63 25.05
N ILE A 754 30.80 39.97 24.94
CA ILE A 754 31.70 40.11 23.77
C ILE A 754 31.07 39.49 22.51
N THR A 755 30.33 38.40 22.64
CA THR A 755 29.74 37.68 21.49
C THR A 755 28.57 38.45 20.88
N SER A 756 27.78 39.16 21.70
CA SER A 756 26.64 39.96 21.24
C SER A 756 27.07 41.19 20.44
N MET A 757 28.12 41.91 20.89
CA MET A 757 28.67 43.06 20.18
C MET A 757 29.31 42.68 18.84
N VAL A 758 30.00 41.54 18.75
CA VAL A 758 30.58 41.04 17.48
C VAL A 758 29.47 40.66 16.49
N LYS A 759 28.32 40.17 17.00
CA LYS A 759 27.15 39.84 16.18
C LYS A 759 26.47 41.09 15.65
N GLU A 760 26.18 42.08 16.50
CA GLU A 760 25.56 43.35 16.08
C GLU A 760 26.47 44.15 15.13
N PHE A 761 27.78 44.14 15.36
CA PHE A 761 28.74 44.79 14.47
C PHE A 761 28.82 44.12 13.09
N LYS A 762 28.71 42.78 13.03
CA LYS A 762 28.59 42.04 11.75
C LYS A 762 27.30 42.38 11.01
N TYR A 763 26.18 42.48 11.71
CA TYR A 763 24.92 42.89 11.11
C TYR A 763 24.96 44.33 10.58
N TRP A 764 25.54 45.25 11.35
CA TRP A 764 25.74 46.64 10.92
C TRP A 764 26.64 46.75 9.68
N LEU A 765 27.73 45.97 9.60
CA LEU A 765 28.60 45.93 8.41
C LEU A 765 27.90 45.37 7.17
N ILE A 766 27.05 44.35 7.35
CA ILE A 766 26.23 43.79 6.27
C ILE A 766 25.21 44.84 5.79
N GLU A 767 24.59 45.58 6.70
CA GLU A 767 23.64 46.63 6.36
C GLU A 767 24.31 47.83 5.68
N LEU A 768 25.49 48.24 6.14
CA LEU A 768 26.31 49.31 5.56
C LEU A 768 26.79 48.95 4.14
N LYS A 769 27.13 47.67 3.89
CA LYS A 769 27.50 47.15 2.57
C LYS A 769 26.35 47.29 1.56
N VAL A 770 25.12 47.10 2.02
CA VAL A 770 23.93 47.14 1.17
C VAL A 770 23.43 48.58 0.96
N LYS A 771 23.45 49.42 2.01
CA LYS A 771 22.87 50.77 1.94
C LYS A 771 23.84 51.84 1.44
N GLU A 772 25.12 51.79 1.83
CA GLU A 772 26.14 52.83 1.55
C GLU A 772 27.48 52.19 1.10
N PRO A 773 27.51 51.47 -0.04
CA PRO A 773 28.64 50.61 -0.45
C PRO A 773 29.98 51.34 -0.65
N ALA A 774 29.95 52.64 -0.98
CA ALA A 774 31.17 53.45 -1.10
C ALA A 774 31.84 53.72 0.27
N ILE A 775 31.05 53.85 1.34
CA ILE A 775 31.53 54.02 2.71
C ILE A 775 32.05 52.68 3.25
N TYR A 776 31.34 51.57 2.97
CA TYR A 776 31.76 50.22 3.30
C TYR A 776 33.13 49.86 2.68
N ASN A 777 33.36 50.20 1.41
CA ASN A 777 34.64 49.93 0.75
C ASN A 777 35.78 50.85 1.26
N LYS A 778 35.48 52.07 1.72
CA LYS A 778 36.45 52.91 2.44
C LYS A 778 36.80 52.36 3.82
N PHE A 779 35.82 51.77 4.52
CA PHE A 779 36.03 51.11 5.82
C PHE A 779 37.02 49.94 5.72
N LEU A 780 37.04 49.24 4.59
CA LEU A 780 37.86 48.05 4.36
C LEU A 780 39.30 48.31 3.87
N THR A 781 39.64 49.52 3.40
CA THR A 781 40.86 49.70 2.59
C THR A 781 42.09 50.28 3.29
N HIS A 782 42.00 50.94 4.45
CA HIS A 782 43.03 51.06 5.51
C HIS A 782 42.54 52.06 6.58
N ASN A 783 42.81 51.77 7.86
CA ASN A 783 42.43 52.51 9.09
C ASN A 783 41.05 52.20 9.73
N GLY A 784 40.18 51.36 9.15
CA GLY A 784 38.92 50.95 9.80
C GLY A 784 39.11 50.16 11.10
N ALA A 785 40.13 49.29 11.15
CA ALA A 785 40.48 48.53 12.36
C ALA A 785 41.04 49.41 13.49
N MET A 786 41.79 50.47 13.16
CA MET A 786 42.23 51.46 14.16
C MET A 786 41.07 52.31 14.68
N TRP A 787 40.10 52.65 13.84
CA TRP A 787 38.92 53.40 14.24
C TRP A 787 38.04 52.58 15.19
N PHE A 788 37.86 51.28 14.90
CA PHE A 788 37.18 50.34 15.80
C PHE A 788 37.95 50.13 17.11
N GLY A 789 39.28 50.01 17.06
CA GLY A 789 40.12 49.91 18.25
C GLY A 789 40.03 51.14 19.15
N LYS A 790 39.92 52.34 18.57
CA LYS A 790 39.79 53.61 19.31
C LYS A 790 38.40 53.80 19.92
N LEU A 791 37.34 53.46 19.19
CA LEU A 791 35.96 53.46 19.69
C LEU A 791 35.76 52.43 20.82
N TYR A 792 36.44 51.29 20.72
CA TYR A 792 36.44 50.27 21.76
C TYR A 792 37.19 50.74 23.01
N GLN A 793 38.31 51.45 22.86
CA GLN A 793 39.02 52.08 23.99
C GLN A 793 38.18 53.18 24.66
N GLU A 794 37.53 54.06 23.90
CA GLU A 794 36.63 55.11 24.42
C GLU A 794 35.33 54.58 25.04
N TYR A 795 34.93 53.34 24.72
CA TYR A 795 33.79 52.67 25.35
C TYR A 795 34.18 51.91 26.64
N MET A 796 35.46 51.52 26.74
CA MET A 796 36.00 50.79 27.89
C MET A 796 36.54 51.71 28.99
N ASP A 797 37.03 52.90 28.62
CA ASP A 797 37.30 54.04 29.53
C ASP A 797 35.99 54.75 29.93
#